data_AF-A0A6M3JZ15-F1
#
_entry.id   AF-A0A6M3JZ15-F1
#
_cell.length_a   1.000
_cell.length_b   1.000
_cell.length_c   1.000
_cell.angle_alpha   90.00
_cell.angle_beta   90.00
_cell.angle_gamma   90.00
#
_symmetry.space_group_name_H-M   'P 1'
#
loop_
_entity.id
_entity.type
_entity.pdbx_description
1 polymer ?
#
loop_
_entity_poly.entity_id
_entity_poly.type
_entity_poly.pdbx_seq_one_letter_code
_entity_poly.pdbx_strand_id
1 'polypeptide(L)'
;MKKILSFIFSLCLLVGLVYAAPPMPAPVKGNVVIAGQYLSGYTVTVTNERTGDKLTLITDNGMYLFDMSEFPNGYIAKSAVYVGDTITISLGSDSVSFTAEEFPYLVNDLVIGTAPPIEEEEDTQTTTSDEEKKSTILETFYGELFSLKVGHTKLSKLLDDSIKFDGKTYDVEEYILIDGVVQTSMDDVDFGITPYLVVEKVEYQYIFKDELPIDDVTLDETLEVSLLGKYYEISDLDEDGMTFVSGEEFFLAEGDSSLYDGKYLKVETIGSDYAFISYNGAQEKLEEGESAEIGGIEVYAKDILEDEDGPDYCTIRIATDVEQTIESGDDYYESDLWEWVIDMDASPQVIKVVNQETWEDLDEDTKPIAVGEKISLPEDYADIVFKEINEGERTELDIRVKNDYLLIDGDFTYGTDDYTKIYLNNVGFYDYDEEEFITTEKVQIGDSEYYLEMGSLVIGKLKVLLDMTDILYDGVSFAGKDDSFLDYFGIIFKNPEDAVDDKNGFRVSVPEERPEAVILVGKQTEVIEEEEEECPICNCPTCPICVCPTCDECVVCEECPETTDDNNELIIGAIALILGSAGGAGIMFKYGNNKMFTGKNTGVKFYRGQDGTLKIFHKHPGTVGYHNPEISHRKPETHPKGMVDVGNKYQKNEQGEWEFVG
;
A
#
# COMPACT_ATOMS: atom_id res chain seq x y z
N MET A 1 -32.44 -78.42 33.07
CA MET A 1 -33.10 -77.23 33.66
C MET A 1 -32.14 -76.24 34.32
N LYS A 2 -31.25 -76.63 35.25
CA LYS A 2 -30.33 -75.66 35.92
C LYS A 2 -29.42 -74.84 34.97
N LYS A 3 -28.94 -75.41 33.86
CA LYS A 3 -28.09 -74.70 32.89
C LYS A 3 -28.85 -73.65 32.07
N ILE A 4 -30.13 -73.86 31.79
CA ILE A 4 -30.98 -72.91 31.04
C ILE A 4 -31.34 -71.73 31.94
N LEU A 5 -31.64 -71.99 33.23
CA LEU A 5 -31.93 -70.93 34.19
C LEU A 5 -30.72 -70.01 34.44
N SER A 6 -29.50 -70.58 34.49
CA SER A 6 -28.26 -69.79 34.62
C SER A 6 -27.98 -68.94 33.38
N PHE A 7 -28.30 -69.44 32.18
CA PHE A 7 -28.11 -68.68 30.94
C PHE A 7 -29.12 -67.54 30.84
N ILE A 8 -30.39 -67.78 31.19
CA ILE A 8 -31.42 -66.72 31.25
C ILE A 8 -31.06 -65.68 32.32
N PHE A 9 -30.54 -66.10 33.48
CA PHE A 9 -30.14 -65.16 34.52
C PHE A 9 -28.92 -64.32 34.12
N SER A 10 -27.90 -64.90 33.48
CA SER A 10 -26.79 -64.13 32.89
C SER A 10 -27.21 -63.23 31.74
N LEU A 11 -28.16 -63.66 30.90
CA LEU A 11 -28.69 -62.84 29.82
C LEU A 11 -29.52 -61.67 30.38
N CYS A 12 -30.32 -61.88 31.43
CA CYS A 12 -31.03 -60.80 32.12
C CYS A 12 -30.07 -59.85 32.87
N LEU A 13 -28.95 -60.35 33.39
CA LEU A 13 -27.90 -59.51 33.98
C LEU A 13 -27.14 -58.70 32.91
N LEU A 14 -26.90 -59.28 31.73
CA LEU A 14 -26.31 -58.59 30.58
C LEU A 14 -27.26 -57.56 29.96
N VAL A 15 -28.55 -57.86 29.87
CA VAL A 15 -29.58 -56.93 29.38
C VAL A 15 -29.90 -55.85 30.42
N GLY A 16 -29.74 -56.14 31.72
CA GLY A 16 -29.89 -55.16 32.80
C GLY A 16 -28.66 -54.27 33.06
N LEU A 17 -27.50 -54.61 32.49
CA LEU A 17 -26.26 -53.83 32.57
C LEU A 17 -25.98 -52.99 31.31
N VAL A 18 -26.89 -52.97 30.33
CA VAL A 18 -26.98 -51.85 29.40
C VAL A 18 -27.60 -50.67 30.17
N TYR A 19 -26.89 -50.20 31.20
CA TYR A 19 -27.01 -48.81 31.60
C TYR A 19 -26.61 -48.05 30.35
N ALA A 20 -27.59 -47.40 29.72
CA ALA A 20 -27.35 -46.52 28.59
C ALA A 20 -26.18 -45.61 29.00
N ALA A 21 -25.02 -45.81 28.36
CA ALA A 21 -23.93 -44.88 28.53
C ALA A 21 -24.54 -43.51 28.21
N PRO A 22 -24.43 -42.54 29.13
CA PRO A 22 -25.02 -41.24 28.89
C PRO A 22 -24.41 -40.71 27.57
N PRO A 23 -25.25 -40.20 26.65
CA PRO A 23 -24.79 -39.83 25.32
C PRO A 23 -23.63 -38.85 25.43
N MET A 24 -22.52 -39.11 24.72
CA MET A 24 -21.36 -38.22 24.74
C MET A 24 -21.80 -36.77 24.49
N PRO A 25 -21.26 -35.79 25.23
CA PRO A 25 -21.63 -34.40 25.04
C PRO A 25 -21.43 -34.00 23.56
N ALA A 26 -22.36 -33.22 23.05
CA ALA A 26 -22.31 -32.69 21.70
C ALA A 26 -21.60 -31.33 21.73
N PRO A 27 -20.76 -31.02 20.73
CA PRO A 27 -20.40 -29.64 20.50
C PRO A 27 -21.63 -28.84 20.09
N VAL A 28 -21.73 -27.61 20.58
CA VAL A 28 -22.70 -26.60 20.12
C VAL A 28 -21.93 -25.55 19.33
N LYS A 29 -22.36 -25.34 18.09
CA LYS A 29 -21.82 -24.30 17.20
C LYS A 29 -22.92 -23.28 16.91
N GLY A 30 -22.54 -22.01 16.91
CA GLY A 30 -23.38 -20.94 16.38
C GLY A 30 -22.53 -19.75 15.94
N ASN A 31 -23.17 -18.81 15.26
CA ASN A 31 -22.54 -17.57 14.83
C ASN A 31 -23.19 -16.37 15.52
N VAL A 32 -22.40 -15.34 15.78
CA VAL A 32 -22.81 -14.00 16.16
C VAL A 32 -22.74 -13.15 14.90
N VAL A 33 -23.90 -12.70 14.44
CA VAL A 33 -24.04 -11.88 13.25
C VAL A 33 -24.70 -10.57 13.65
N ILE A 34 -24.01 -9.46 13.43
CA ILE A 34 -24.58 -8.12 13.60
C ILE A 34 -24.61 -7.48 12.21
N ALA A 35 -25.78 -7.02 11.79
CA ALA A 35 -25.95 -6.38 10.48
C ALA A 35 -25.55 -7.22 9.25
N GLY A 36 -25.46 -8.56 9.38
CA GLY A 36 -25.01 -9.45 8.30
C GLY A 36 -23.49 -9.73 8.31
N GLN A 37 -22.73 -9.10 9.21
CA GLN A 37 -21.30 -9.36 9.38
C GLN A 37 -21.02 -10.28 10.57
N TYR A 38 -20.03 -11.16 10.40
CA TYR A 38 -19.50 -12.05 11.43
C TYR A 38 -18.50 -11.28 12.30
N LEU A 39 -18.69 -11.27 13.62
CA LEU A 39 -17.86 -10.47 14.52
C LEU A 39 -16.92 -11.32 15.38
N SER A 40 -15.62 -11.08 15.26
CA SER A 40 -14.57 -11.70 16.10
C SER A 40 -14.33 -10.91 17.40
N GLY A 41 -13.84 -11.56 18.45
CA GLY A 41 -13.44 -10.90 19.71
C GLY A 41 -14.57 -10.59 20.70
N TYR A 42 -15.82 -10.99 20.42
CA TYR A 42 -16.96 -10.68 21.28
C TYR A 42 -17.17 -11.73 22.37
N THR A 43 -17.41 -11.25 23.60
CA THR A 43 -17.67 -12.12 24.75
C THR A 43 -19.11 -12.64 24.76
N VAL A 44 -19.30 -13.89 24.39
CA VAL A 44 -20.57 -14.60 24.43
C VAL A 44 -20.74 -15.32 25.76
N THR A 45 -21.87 -15.09 26.45
CA THR A 45 -22.21 -15.85 27.66
C THR A 45 -23.32 -16.85 27.36
N VAL A 46 -23.01 -18.14 27.52
CA VAL A 46 -23.94 -19.25 27.41
C VAL A 46 -24.44 -19.63 28.80
N THR A 47 -25.76 -19.65 28.99
CA THR A 47 -26.40 -20.03 30.26
C THR A 47 -27.29 -21.25 30.07
N ASN A 48 -27.10 -22.27 30.91
CA ASN A 48 -28.05 -23.38 31.04
C ASN A 48 -29.14 -22.97 32.05
N GLU A 49 -30.35 -22.66 31.56
CA GLU A 49 -31.44 -22.14 32.39
C GLU A 49 -31.91 -23.13 33.48
N ARG A 50 -31.68 -24.44 33.28
CA ARG A 50 -32.08 -25.46 34.26
C ARG A 50 -31.15 -25.49 35.47
N THR A 51 -29.86 -25.22 35.26
CA THR A 51 -28.82 -25.38 36.30
C THR A 51 -28.32 -24.05 36.82
N GLY A 52 -28.45 -22.99 36.02
CA GLY A 52 -27.88 -21.66 36.25
C GLY A 52 -26.39 -21.58 35.95
N ASP A 53 -25.79 -22.64 35.38
CA ASP A 53 -24.39 -22.65 35.01
C ASP A 53 -24.14 -21.72 33.82
N LYS A 54 -22.98 -21.06 33.83
CA LYS A 54 -22.57 -20.13 32.80
C LYS A 54 -21.22 -20.54 32.22
N LEU A 55 -21.09 -20.36 30.92
CA LEU A 55 -19.85 -20.48 30.16
C LEU A 55 -19.65 -19.18 29.38
N THR A 56 -18.43 -18.67 29.38
CA THR A 56 -18.06 -17.45 28.65
C THR A 56 -17.08 -17.82 27.56
N LEU A 57 -17.39 -17.41 26.33
CA LEU A 57 -16.64 -17.70 25.12
C LEU A 57 -16.28 -16.38 24.44
N ILE A 58 -15.20 -16.38 23.68
CA ILE A 58 -14.84 -15.27 22.77
C ILE A 58 -15.12 -15.78 21.36
N THR A 59 -15.80 -15.00 20.54
CA THR A 59 -16.03 -15.36 19.14
C THR A 59 -14.74 -15.28 18.34
N ASP A 60 -14.60 -16.19 17.38
CA ASP A 60 -13.53 -16.21 16.39
C ASP A 60 -14.18 -16.21 15.00
N ASN A 61 -13.95 -15.16 14.21
CA ASN A 61 -14.62 -14.91 12.92
C ASN A 61 -16.15 -15.03 13.00
N GLY A 62 -16.75 -14.45 14.05
CA GLY A 62 -18.18 -14.54 14.33
C GLY A 62 -18.65 -15.89 14.82
N MET A 63 -17.81 -16.93 14.86
CA MET A 63 -18.20 -18.25 15.34
C MET A 63 -17.92 -18.41 16.83
N TYR A 64 -18.78 -19.15 17.52
CA TYR A 64 -18.44 -19.73 18.82
C TYR A 64 -18.70 -21.24 18.79
N LEU A 65 -17.82 -21.98 19.45
CA LEU A 65 -17.89 -23.42 19.60
C LEU A 65 -17.63 -23.74 21.06
N PHE A 66 -18.46 -24.59 21.65
CA PHE A 66 -18.21 -25.11 22.99
C PHE A 66 -18.75 -26.53 23.15
N ASP A 67 -18.12 -27.30 24.03
CA ASP A 67 -18.62 -28.59 24.50
C ASP A 67 -19.31 -28.44 25.86
N MET A 68 -20.37 -29.21 26.08
CA MET A 68 -21.11 -29.23 27.36
C MET A 68 -20.29 -29.66 28.57
N SER A 69 -19.13 -30.28 28.37
CA SER A 69 -18.16 -30.61 29.41
C SER A 69 -17.39 -29.39 29.95
N GLU A 70 -17.40 -28.26 29.24
CA GLU A 70 -16.68 -27.03 29.60
C GLU A 70 -17.38 -26.22 30.70
N PHE A 71 -18.63 -26.55 31.05
CA PHE A 71 -19.30 -25.89 32.17
C PHE A 71 -18.62 -26.19 33.52
N PRO A 72 -18.58 -25.24 34.48
CA PRO A 72 -17.83 -25.37 35.73
C PRO A 72 -18.18 -26.59 36.59
N ASN A 73 -19.40 -27.12 36.46
CA ASN A 73 -19.88 -28.29 37.19
C ASN A 73 -19.71 -29.61 36.41
N GLY A 74 -19.03 -29.58 35.27
CA GLY A 74 -18.69 -30.71 34.40
C GLY A 74 -19.88 -31.52 33.88
N TYR A 75 -19.59 -32.57 33.13
CA TYR A 75 -20.58 -33.58 32.68
C TYR A 75 -20.99 -34.51 33.83
N ILE A 76 -21.53 -33.97 34.91
CA ILE A 76 -22.12 -34.73 36.02
C ILE A 76 -23.61 -34.42 36.00
N ALA A 77 -24.46 -35.46 36.06
CA ALA A 77 -25.89 -35.53 35.69
C ALA A 77 -26.87 -34.39 36.10
N LYS A 78 -26.44 -33.36 36.84
CA LYS A 78 -27.20 -32.13 37.04
C LYS A 78 -26.88 -31.06 36.00
N SER A 79 -25.62 -30.91 35.60
CA SER A 79 -25.11 -29.85 34.70
C SER A 79 -25.25 -30.16 33.20
N ALA A 80 -25.54 -31.42 32.84
CA ALA A 80 -25.69 -31.83 31.44
C ALA A 80 -26.90 -31.15 30.77
N VAL A 81 -26.75 -30.71 29.52
CA VAL A 81 -27.88 -30.25 28.71
C VAL A 81 -28.60 -31.46 28.14
N TYR A 82 -29.88 -31.61 28.49
CA TYR A 82 -30.73 -32.70 27.99
C TYR A 82 -31.61 -32.21 26.85
N VAL A 83 -32.07 -33.14 26.01
CA VAL A 83 -33.18 -32.85 25.09
C VAL A 83 -34.35 -32.29 25.89
N GLY A 84 -34.80 -31.09 25.53
CA GLY A 84 -35.80 -30.30 26.24
C GLY A 84 -35.26 -29.21 27.17
N ASP A 85 -33.95 -29.12 27.40
CA ASP A 85 -33.35 -28.00 28.14
C ASP A 85 -33.31 -26.74 27.27
N THR A 86 -33.51 -25.57 27.89
CA THR A 86 -33.41 -24.27 27.23
C THR A 86 -32.03 -23.67 27.48
N ILE A 87 -31.34 -23.32 26.39
CA ILE A 87 -30.04 -22.65 26.41
C ILE A 87 -30.25 -21.22 25.99
N THR A 88 -29.74 -20.29 26.78
CA THR A 88 -29.74 -18.87 26.46
C THR A 88 -28.33 -18.43 26.16
N ILE A 89 -28.14 -17.84 24.99
CA ILE A 89 -26.89 -17.24 24.53
C ILE A 89 -27.08 -15.74 24.58
N SER A 90 -26.17 -15.03 25.23
CA SER A 90 -26.27 -13.60 25.46
C SER A 90 -25.00 -12.86 25.06
N LEU A 91 -25.18 -11.68 24.48
CA LEU A 91 -24.14 -10.70 24.18
C LEU A 91 -24.64 -9.34 24.70
N GLY A 92 -24.02 -8.83 25.76
CA GLY A 92 -24.50 -7.60 26.42
C GLY A 92 -25.93 -7.75 26.95
N SER A 93 -26.86 -6.90 26.48
CA SER A 93 -28.29 -6.94 26.83
C SER A 93 -29.14 -7.86 25.96
N ASP A 94 -28.59 -8.32 24.84
CA ASP A 94 -29.30 -9.13 23.85
C ASP A 94 -29.11 -10.62 24.12
N SER A 95 -30.13 -11.41 23.81
CA SER A 95 -30.07 -12.86 24.02
C SER A 95 -30.98 -13.64 23.07
N VAL A 96 -30.52 -14.80 22.63
CA VAL A 96 -31.35 -15.81 21.96
C VAL A 96 -31.44 -17.05 22.85
N SER A 97 -32.64 -17.57 22.98
CA SER A 97 -32.85 -18.85 23.66
C SER A 97 -33.34 -19.89 22.66
N PHE A 98 -32.80 -21.09 22.74
CA PHE A 98 -33.28 -22.24 21.97
C PHE A 98 -33.47 -23.45 22.90
N THR A 99 -34.37 -24.35 22.50
CA THR A 99 -34.57 -25.62 23.21
C THR A 99 -33.76 -26.70 22.51
N ALA A 100 -33.02 -27.50 23.27
CA ALA A 100 -32.25 -28.61 22.73
C ALA A 100 -33.21 -29.70 22.20
N GLU A 101 -33.40 -29.80 20.88
CA GLU A 101 -34.36 -30.75 20.28
C GLU A 101 -33.69 -32.04 19.76
N GLU A 102 -32.60 -31.96 18.97
CA GLU A 102 -31.90 -33.13 18.38
C GLU A 102 -30.37 -32.90 18.24
N PHE A 103 -29.59 -33.97 18.02
CA PHE A 103 -28.11 -33.98 17.99
C PHE A 103 -27.57 -34.08 16.54
N PRO A 104 -26.50 -33.33 16.15
CA PRO A 104 -25.82 -32.22 16.85
C PRO A 104 -26.68 -30.93 16.88
N TYR A 105 -26.39 -30.03 17.81
CA TYR A 105 -27.16 -28.79 17.98
C TYR A 105 -26.57 -27.68 17.08
N LEU A 106 -27.30 -27.33 16.02
CA LEU A 106 -27.03 -26.13 15.23
C LEU A 106 -27.91 -25.01 15.79
N VAL A 107 -27.27 -23.95 16.28
CA VAL A 107 -27.98 -22.72 16.67
C VAL A 107 -28.08 -21.85 15.42
N ASN A 108 -29.29 -21.49 15.01
CA ASN A 108 -29.49 -20.48 13.98
C ASN A 108 -28.77 -19.19 14.40
N ASP A 109 -28.21 -18.45 13.44
CA ASP A 109 -27.42 -17.25 13.71
C ASP A 109 -28.09 -16.33 14.73
N LEU A 110 -27.32 -15.93 15.74
CA LEU A 110 -27.78 -14.93 16.69
C LEU A 110 -27.72 -13.57 15.99
N VAL A 111 -28.86 -13.15 15.44
CA VAL A 111 -29.04 -11.85 14.79
C VAL A 111 -29.42 -10.81 15.84
N ILE A 112 -28.52 -9.86 16.11
CA ILE A 112 -28.73 -8.84 17.14
C ILE A 112 -29.12 -7.51 16.49
N GLY A 113 -30.39 -7.11 16.67
CA GLY A 113 -30.91 -5.77 16.38
C GLY A 113 -30.98 -5.38 14.90
N THR A 114 -31.65 -4.25 14.63
CA THR A 114 -31.32 -3.41 13.46
C THR A 114 -30.08 -2.64 13.85
N ALA A 115 -29.02 -2.70 13.04
CA ALA A 115 -27.79 -1.97 13.30
C ALA A 115 -28.13 -0.54 13.72
N PRO A 116 -27.67 -0.04 14.90
CA PRO A 116 -27.51 1.41 15.00
C PRO A 116 -26.74 1.86 13.76
N PRO A 117 -27.03 3.05 13.18
CA PRO A 117 -26.21 3.56 12.09
C PRO A 117 -24.77 3.41 12.54
N ILE A 118 -24.01 2.62 11.79
CA ILE A 118 -22.61 2.35 12.08
C ILE A 118 -21.98 3.74 12.06
N GLU A 119 -21.76 4.32 13.24
CA GLU A 119 -20.80 5.40 13.37
C GLU A 119 -19.52 4.75 12.91
N GLU A 120 -19.01 5.17 11.75
CA GLU A 120 -17.71 4.75 11.24
C GLU A 120 -16.76 4.80 12.43
N GLU A 121 -16.33 3.62 12.91
CA GLU A 121 -15.36 3.59 14.01
C GLU A 121 -14.15 4.35 13.48
N GLU A 122 -13.84 5.49 14.09
CA GLU A 122 -12.66 6.25 13.72
C GLU A 122 -11.48 5.30 13.86
N ASP A 123 -10.88 5.01 12.71
CA ASP A 123 -9.78 4.08 12.55
C ASP A 123 -8.72 4.38 13.62
N THR A 124 -8.53 3.44 14.55
CA THR A 124 -7.64 3.64 15.71
C THR A 124 -6.17 3.65 15.31
N GLN A 125 -5.86 3.31 14.07
CA GLN A 125 -4.50 3.31 13.53
C GLN A 125 -3.96 4.74 13.42
N THR A 126 -2.78 4.96 14.00
CA THR A 126 -2.05 6.22 13.87
C THR A 126 -1.41 6.27 12.49
N THR A 127 -1.84 7.25 11.69
CA THR A 127 -1.22 7.53 10.39
C THR A 127 -0.62 8.92 10.39
N THR A 128 0.61 9.04 9.87
CA THR A 128 1.32 10.32 9.78
C THR A 128 1.81 10.53 8.35
N SER A 129 1.37 11.62 7.72
CA SER A 129 1.87 12.02 6.40
C SER A 129 3.12 12.88 6.53
N ASP A 130 4.04 12.76 5.57
CA ASP A 130 5.16 13.70 5.47
C ASP A 130 4.67 15.14 5.18
N GLU A 131 5.56 16.13 5.36
CA GLU A 131 5.19 17.55 5.21
C GLU A 131 4.68 17.91 3.80
N GLU A 132 5.16 17.19 2.78
CA GLU A 132 4.79 17.40 1.38
C GLU A 132 3.62 16.52 0.93
N LYS A 133 3.13 15.64 1.81
CA LYS A 133 2.15 14.58 1.54
C LYS A 133 2.54 13.70 0.35
N LYS A 134 3.83 13.38 0.20
CA LYS A 134 4.33 12.44 -0.81
C LYS A 134 4.25 10.99 -0.33
N SER A 135 4.20 10.80 0.98
CA SER A 135 4.05 9.52 1.63
C SER A 135 3.23 9.65 2.91
N THR A 136 2.60 8.54 3.29
CA THR A 136 1.96 8.34 4.59
C THR A 136 2.59 7.13 5.27
N ILE A 137 2.82 7.26 6.57
CA ILE A 137 3.35 6.21 7.43
C ILE A 137 2.20 5.64 8.24
N LEU A 138 2.16 4.31 8.34
CA LEU A 138 1.35 3.53 9.25
C LEU A 138 2.29 2.81 10.23
N GLU A 139 1.96 2.89 11.51
CA GLU A 139 2.61 2.15 12.57
C GLU A 139 1.66 1.03 13.03
N THR A 140 2.15 -0.21 13.08
CA THR A 140 1.37 -1.37 13.53
C THR A 140 2.26 -2.36 14.27
N PHE A 141 1.68 -3.22 15.10
CA PHE A 141 2.41 -4.29 15.78
C PHE A 141 2.27 -5.63 15.07
N TYR A 142 3.14 -6.59 15.38
CA TYR A 142 3.04 -7.94 14.84
C TYR A 142 1.71 -8.61 15.21
N GLY A 143 1.11 -9.31 14.24
CA GLY A 143 -0.18 -10.00 14.34
C GLY A 143 -1.40 -9.09 14.41
N GLU A 144 -1.22 -7.76 14.34
CA GLU A 144 -2.33 -6.81 14.32
C GLU A 144 -2.79 -6.56 12.88
N LEU A 145 -4.03 -6.95 12.59
CA LEU A 145 -4.69 -6.63 11.32
C LEU A 145 -4.87 -5.12 11.22
N PHE A 146 -4.55 -4.59 10.05
CA PHE A 146 -4.77 -3.18 9.75
C PHE A 146 -5.53 -3.03 8.44
N SER A 147 -6.35 -1.98 8.38
CA SER A 147 -7.05 -1.52 7.18
C SER A 147 -6.80 -0.03 7.03
N LEU A 148 -6.03 0.35 6.03
CA LEU A 148 -5.55 1.70 5.82
C LEU A 148 -6.26 2.34 4.63
N LYS A 149 -7.00 3.42 4.88
CA LYS A 149 -7.53 4.31 3.84
C LYS A 149 -6.65 5.56 3.67
N VAL A 150 -6.06 5.70 2.49
CA VAL A 150 -5.24 6.84 2.06
C VAL A 150 -6.00 7.64 1.02
N GLY A 151 -6.26 8.93 1.28
CA GLY A 151 -6.86 9.87 0.33
C GLY A 151 -5.98 11.11 0.13
N HIS A 152 -6.46 12.10 -0.64
CA HIS A 152 -5.73 13.34 -0.94
C HIS A 152 -5.15 14.06 0.28
N THR A 153 -5.85 14.02 1.41
CA THR A 153 -5.40 14.66 2.66
C THR A 153 -4.12 14.03 3.22
N LYS A 154 -3.85 12.76 2.93
CA LYS A 154 -2.67 12.01 3.36
C LYS A 154 -1.61 11.84 2.26
N LEU A 155 -2.03 11.78 0.99
CA LEU A 155 -1.16 11.64 -0.17
C LEU A 155 -1.61 12.61 -1.27
N SER A 156 -0.90 13.73 -1.46
CA SER A 156 -1.36 14.84 -2.32
C SER A 156 -1.43 14.51 -3.80
N LYS A 157 -0.83 13.39 -4.24
CA LYS A 157 -0.92 12.90 -5.62
C LYS A 157 -2.32 12.38 -5.94
N LEU A 158 -3.04 11.86 -4.93
CA LEU A 158 -4.42 11.40 -5.09
C LEU A 158 -5.34 12.58 -5.39
N LEU A 159 -6.26 12.40 -6.34
CA LEU A 159 -7.21 13.43 -6.74
C LEU A 159 -8.27 13.68 -5.64
N ASP A 160 -8.58 14.96 -5.41
CA ASP A 160 -9.79 15.44 -4.72
C ASP A 160 -10.14 16.76 -5.42
N ASP A 161 -10.85 16.64 -6.54
CA ASP A 161 -11.10 17.73 -7.48
C ASP A 161 -12.47 17.54 -8.15
N SER A 162 -12.71 18.28 -9.23
CA SER A 162 -13.91 18.21 -10.02
C SER A 162 -13.57 18.09 -11.51
N ILE A 163 -14.33 17.26 -12.20
CA ILE A 163 -14.22 17.10 -13.66
C ILE A 163 -15.39 17.81 -14.35
N LYS A 164 -15.24 18.09 -15.65
CA LYS A 164 -16.30 18.67 -16.47
C LYS A 164 -16.76 17.72 -17.55
N PHE A 165 -18.06 17.54 -17.65
CA PHE A 165 -18.71 16.70 -18.65
C PHE A 165 -20.07 17.32 -19.00
N ASP A 166 -20.42 17.39 -20.29
CA ASP A 166 -21.66 18.06 -20.79
C ASP A 166 -21.92 19.45 -20.16
N GLY A 167 -20.84 20.24 -20.02
CA GLY A 167 -20.90 21.58 -19.41
C GLY A 167 -21.28 21.63 -17.93
N LYS A 168 -21.43 20.48 -17.26
CA LYS A 168 -21.63 20.34 -15.82
C LYS A 168 -20.30 20.04 -15.12
N THR A 169 -20.30 20.11 -13.80
CA THR A 169 -19.14 19.83 -12.96
C THR A 169 -19.52 18.74 -11.98
N TYR A 170 -18.66 17.73 -11.86
CA TYR A 170 -18.86 16.54 -11.03
C TYR A 170 -17.68 16.42 -10.08
N ASP A 171 -17.96 16.28 -8.79
CA ASP A 171 -16.91 16.09 -7.78
C ASP A 171 -16.38 14.65 -7.81
N VAL A 172 -15.06 14.49 -7.79
CA VAL A 172 -14.37 13.19 -7.85
C VAL A 172 -13.28 13.09 -6.79
N GLU A 173 -13.02 11.88 -6.31
CA GLU A 173 -11.95 11.59 -5.35
C GLU A 173 -11.25 10.28 -5.65
N GLU A 174 -9.98 10.21 -5.28
CA GLU A 174 -9.18 9.00 -5.31
C GLU A 174 -8.82 8.52 -3.91
N TYR A 175 -8.83 7.20 -3.76
CA TYR A 175 -8.37 6.51 -2.55
C TYR A 175 -7.48 5.32 -2.88
N ILE A 176 -6.58 5.02 -1.95
CA ILE A 176 -5.89 3.73 -1.86
C ILE A 176 -6.33 3.08 -0.56
N LEU A 177 -6.84 1.85 -0.65
CA LEU A 177 -7.23 1.00 0.46
C LEU A 177 -6.23 -0.16 0.55
N ILE A 178 -5.71 -0.42 1.75
CA ILE A 178 -4.75 -1.48 1.99
C ILE A 178 -5.17 -2.25 3.23
N ASP A 179 -5.38 -3.56 3.08
CA ASP A 179 -5.61 -4.49 4.18
C ASP A 179 -4.41 -5.42 4.30
N GLY A 180 -3.89 -5.58 5.52
CA GLY A 180 -2.73 -6.43 5.75
C GLY A 180 -2.42 -6.69 7.22
N VAL A 181 -1.34 -7.44 7.45
CA VAL A 181 -0.83 -7.79 8.76
C VAL A 181 0.67 -8.07 8.70
N VAL A 182 1.39 -7.71 9.75
CA VAL A 182 2.80 -8.11 9.90
C VAL A 182 2.85 -9.45 10.62
N GLN A 183 3.16 -10.50 9.87
CA GLN A 183 3.20 -11.88 10.33
C GLN A 183 4.61 -12.31 10.75
N THR A 184 4.66 -13.39 11.51
CA THR A 184 5.89 -13.95 12.11
C THR A 184 5.89 -15.48 11.93
N SER A 185 6.89 -16.16 12.50
CA SER A 185 6.88 -17.64 12.51
C SER A 185 5.75 -18.30 13.29
N MET A 186 4.96 -17.52 14.04
CA MET A 186 3.74 -18.03 14.67
C MET A 186 2.64 -18.28 13.64
N ASP A 187 2.67 -17.57 12.51
CA ASP A 187 1.75 -17.70 11.39
C ASP A 187 2.28 -18.75 10.40
N ASP A 188 3.53 -18.58 9.96
CA ASP A 188 4.22 -19.49 9.05
C ASP A 188 5.67 -19.75 9.52
N VAL A 189 5.96 -21.01 9.85
CA VAL A 189 7.28 -21.44 10.33
C VAL A 189 8.42 -21.08 9.38
N ASP A 190 8.16 -20.99 8.07
CA ASP A 190 9.18 -20.67 7.07
C ASP A 190 9.70 -19.23 7.19
N PHE A 191 8.98 -18.35 7.90
CA PHE A 191 9.43 -16.98 8.19
C PHE A 191 10.59 -16.95 9.20
N GLY A 192 10.71 -17.98 10.04
CA GLY A 192 11.75 -18.09 11.05
C GLY A 192 11.79 -16.91 12.02
N ILE A 193 12.88 -16.15 12.05
CA ILE A 193 13.01 -14.98 12.92
C ILE A 193 12.83 -13.64 12.19
N THR A 194 12.42 -13.68 10.93
CA THR A 194 12.19 -12.49 10.11
C THR A 194 10.68 -12.28 10.00
N PRO A 195 10.13 -11.15 10.45
CA PRO A 195 8.73 -10.85 10.19
C PRO A 195 8.55 -10.36 8.75
N TYR A 196 7.35 -10.57 8.21
CA TYR A 196 7.00 -10.12 6.87
C TYR A 196 5.66 -9.38 6.89
N LEU A 197 5.51 -8.42 5.99
CA LEU A 197 4.22 -7.78 5.74
C LEU A 197 3.45 -8.62 4.71
N VAL A 198 2.38 -9.26 5.18
CA VAL A 198 1.40 -9.94 4.34
C VAL A 198 0.32 -8.94 3.98
N VAL A 199 0.17 -8.70 2.69
CA VAL A 199 -0.86 -7.81 2.15
C VAL A 199 -2.00 -8.68 1.63
N GLU A 200 -3.18 -8.53 2.21
CA GLU A 200 -4.36 -9.27 1.79
C GLU A 200 -5.03 -8.57 0.61
N LYS A 201 -5.11 -7.24 0.68
CA LYS A 201 -5.80 -6.44 -0.32
C LYS A 201 -5.15 -5.08 -0.53
N VAL A 202 -5.06 -4.68 -1.79
CA VAL A 202 -4.70 -3.35 -2.26
C VAL A 202 -5.73 -2.94 -3.31
N GLU A 203 -6.40 -1.83 -3.08
CA GLU A 203 -7.43 -1.32 -3.97
C GLU A 203 -7.21 0.18 -4.21
N TYR A 204 -7.02 0.55 -5.47
CA TYR A 204 -7.17 1.93 -5.92
C TYR A 204 -8.63 2.17 -6.29
N GLN A 205 -9.19 3.31 -5.87
CA GLN A 205 -10.55 3.72 -6.20
C GLN A 205 -10.54 5.12 -6.81
N TYR A 206 -11.27 5.31 -7.90
CA TYR A 206 -11.68 6.59 -8.45
C TYR A 206 -13.20 6.72 -8.32
N ILE A 207 -13.64 7.62 -7.45
CA ILE A 207 -15.04 7.72 -7.00
C ILE A 207 -15.68 8.99 -7.55
N PHE A 208 -16.84 8.86 -8.19
CA PHE A 208 -17.70 9.99 -8.55
C PHE A 208 -18.66 10.28 -7.39
N LYS A 209 -18.47 11.41 -6.70
CA LYS A 209 -19.36 11.80 -5.58
C LYS A 209 -20.74 12.22 -6.08
N ASP A 210 -20.80 12.73 -7.30
CA ASP A 210 -22.03 13.07 -8.01
C ASP A 210 -22.33 11.97 -9.05
N GLU A 211 -23.61 11.64 -9.21
CA GLU A 211 -24.07 10.67 -10.22
C GLU A 211 -23.81 11.20 -11.64
N LEU A 212 -22.96 10.51 -12.38
CA LEU A 212 -22.61 10.78 -13.77
C LEU A 212 -23.65 10.14 -14.72
N PRO A 213 -24.16 10.87 -15.73
CA PRO A 213 -25.08 10.31 -16.71
C PRO A 213 -24.31 9.45 -17.73
N ILE A 214 -24.07 8.18 -17.41
CA ILE A 214 -23.21 7.28 -18.21
C ILE A 214 -23.71 7.12 -19.66
N ASP A 215 -25.03 7.12 -19.88
CA ASP A 215 -25.66 7.05 -21.22
C ASP A 215 -25.30 8.23 -22.15
N ASP A 216 -24.84 9.36 -21.60
CA ASP A 216 -24.45 10.54 -22.37
C ASP A 216 -22.97 10.47 -22.82
N VAL A 217 -22.16 9.55 -22.25
CA VAL A 217 -20.75 9.36 -22.64
C VAL A 217 -20.71 8.65 -23.99
N THR A 218 -20.25 9.35 -25.02
CA THR A 218 -20.21 8.83 -26.38
C THR A 218 -18.91 9.23 -27.07
N LEU A 219 -18.64 8.66 -28.24
CA LEU A 219 -17.46 8.99 -29.03
C LEU A 219 -17.41 10.47 -29.46
N ASP A 220 -18.57 11.12 -29.61
CA ASP A 220 -18.69 12.56 -29.91
C ASP A 220 -18.57 13.44 -28.64
N GLU A 221 -18.88 12.87 -27.48
CA GLU A 221 -18.87 13.53 -26.17
C GLU A 221 -18.17 12.65 -25.15
N THR A 222 -16.83 12.65 -25.23
CA THR A 222 -15.98 11.79 -24.41
C THR A 222 -15.79 12.35 -23.00
N LEU A 223 -15.56 11.44 -22.05
CA LEU A 223 -15.26 11.75 -20.66
C LEU A 223 -13.75 11.70 -20.42
N GLU A 224 -13.16 12.84 -20.08
CA GLU A 224 -11.73 12.92 -19.70
C GLU A 224 -11.56 12.66 -18.21
N VAL A 225 -10.79 11.61 -17.85
CA VAL A 225 -10.44 11.28 -16.46
C VAL A 225 -8.93 11.05 -16.32
N SER A 226 -8.44 11.11 -15.07
CA SER A 226 -7.08 10.68 -14.72
C SER A 226 -7.19 9.48 -13.80
N LEU A 227 -6.74 8.31 -14.24
CA LEU A 227 -6.71 7.09 -13.43
C LEU A 227 -5.25 6.70 -13.20
N LEU A 228 -4.84 6.49 -11.95
CA LEU A 228 -3.46 6.10 -11.60
C LEU A 228 -2.39 7.03 -12.22
N GLY A 229 -2.72 8.32 -12.36
CA GLY A 229 -1.83 9.34 -12.94
C GLY A 229 -1.72 9.33 -14.46
N LYS A 230 -2.49 8.48 -15.16
CA LYS A 230 -2.64 8.51 -16.62
C LYS A 230 -3.95 9.15 -17.01
N TYR A 231 -3.91 9.96 -18.06
CA TYR A 231 -5.11 10.54 -18.66
C TYR A 231 -5.76 9.53 -19.60
N TYR A 232 -7.06 9.33 -19.42
CA TYR A 232 -7.90 8.50 -20.25
C TYR A 232 -9.03 9.34 -20.82
N GLU A 233 -9.42 9.02 -22.05
CA GLU A 233 -10.59 9.55 -22.69
C GLU A 233 -11.56 8.40 -22.92
N ILE A 234 -12.66 8.40 -22.16
CA ILE A 234 -13.67 7.35 -22.20
C ILE A 234 -14.72 7.74 -23.24
N SER A 235 -14.90 6.93 -24.26
CA SER A 235 -15.88 7.14 -25.34
C SER A 235 -17.18 6.37 -25.17
N ASP A 236 -17.20 5.39 -24.27
CA ASP A 236 -18.40 4.62 -23.94
C ASP A 236 -18.28 4.14 -22.49
N LEU A 237 -19.38 4.18 -21.75
CA LEU A 237 -19.43 3.82 -20.34
C LEU A 237 -20.79 3.18 -20.03
N ASP A 238 -20.77 1.97 -19.49
CA ASP A 238 -21.98 1.25 -19.07
C ASP A 238 -21.92 0.88 -17.57
N GLU A 239 -22.76 -0.06 -17.12
CA GLU A 239 -22.87 -0.44 -15.70
C GLU A 239 -21.56 -1.05 -15.16
N ASP A 240 -20.88 -1.87 -15.97
CA ASP A 240 -19.73 -2.69 -15.58
C ASP A 240 -18.56 -2.64 -16.58
N GLY A 241 -18.52 -1.69 -17.49
CA GLY A 241 -17.54 -1.60 -18.57
C GLY A 241 -17.31 -0.17 -19.06
N MET A 242 -16.15 0.03 -19.68
CA MET A 242 -15.75 1.31 -20.27
C MET A 242 -14.89 1.10 -21.52
N THR A 243 -15.01 1.99 -22.50
CA THR A 243 -14.13 2.01 -23.68
C THR A 243 -13.25 3.24 -23.66
N PHE A 244 -11.94 3.02 -23.67
CA PHE A 244 -10.93 4.08 -23.78
C PHE A 244 -10.58 4.36 -25.24
N VAL A 245 -10.34 5.62 -25.55
CA VAL A 245 -9.72 6.04 -26.79
C VAL A 245 -8.26 6.45 -26.53
N SER A 246 -7.33 5.71 -27.10
CA SER A 246 -5.89 5.93 -26.98
C SER A 246 -5.24 6.22 -28.34
N GLY A 247 -4.02 6.79 -28.34
CA GLY A 247 -3.24 7.02 -29.56
C GLY A 247 -2.66 8.42 -29.69
N GLU A 248 -1.74 8.57 -30.64
CA GLU A 248 -1.14 9.87 -30.97
C GLU A 248 -2.10 10.68 -31.84
N GLU A 249 -2.39 11.92 -31.44
CA GLU A 249 -3.30 12.80 -32.18
C GLU A 249 -2.52 13.66 -33.20
N PHE A 250 -2.99 13.67 -34.44
CA PHE A 250 -2.44 14.45 -35.53
C PHE A 250 -3.49 15.39 -36.12
N PHE A 251 -3.16 16.68 -36.16
CA PHE A 251 -3.92 17.70 -36.88
C PHE A 251 -3.26 17.98 -38.23
N LEU A 252 -3.89 17.54 -39.32
CA LEU A 252 -3.31 17.52 -40.66
C LEU A 252 -4.23 18.21 -41.66
N ALA A 253 -3.65 18.97 -42.59
CA ALA A 253 -4.39 19.50 -43.74
C ALA A 253 -4.42 18.47 -44.88
N GLU A 254 -5.31 18.67 -45.86
CA GLU A 254 -5.28 17.86 -47.09
C GLU A 254 -3.89 17.90 -47.76
N GLY A 255 -3.33 16.72 -48.01
CA GLY A 255 -2.02 16.52 -48.62
C GLY A 255 -0.85 16.49 -47.64
N ASP A 256 -1.06 16.87 -46.37
CA ASP A 256 -0.04 16.80 -45.34
C ASP A 256 0.24 15.34 -44.89
N SER A 257 1.41 15.14 -44.30
CA SER A 257 1.81 13.86 -43.75
C SER A 257 2.56 14.02 -42.43
N SER A 258 2.33 13.11 -41.49
CA SER A 258 3.09 12.96 -40.26
C SER A 258 3.85 11.63 -40.24
N LEU A 259 4.80 11.50 -39.31
CA LEU A 259 5.57 10.28 -39.13
C LEU A 259 5.08 9.57 -37.87
N TYR A 260 4.63 8.32 -38.02
CA TYR A 260 4.25 7.43 -36.92
C TYR A 260 5.00 6.10 -37.10
N ASP A 261 5.69 5.64 -36.07
CA ASP A 261 6.56 4.44 -36.10
C ASP A 261 7.47 4.35 -37.35
N GLY A 262 8.11 5.47 -37.70
CA GLY A 262 9.04 5.53 -38.84
C GLY A 262 8.38 5.54 -40.23
N LYS A 263 7.05 5.49 -40.32
CA LYS A 263 6.28 5.47 -41.57
C LYS A 263 5.43 6.74 -41.69
N TYR A 264 5.12 7.12 -42.93
CA TYR A 264 4.29 8.30 -43.18
C TYR A 264 2.81 7.94 -43.12
N LEU A 265 2.11 8.64 -42.22
CA LEU A 265 0.66 8.79 -42.19
C LEU A 265 0.32 10.01 -43.04
N LYS A 266 -0.51 9.86 -44.07
CA LYS A 266 -0.81 10.94 -45.01
C LYS A 266 -2.31 11.11 -45.21
N VAL A 267 -2.76 12.36 -45.18
CA VAL A 267 -4.13 12.72 -45.57
C VAL A 267 -4.14 12.99 -47.06
N GLU A 268 -4.78 12.13 -47.84
CA GLU A 268 -4.81 12.25 -49.30
C GLU A 268 -5.85 13.25 -49.78
N THR A 269 -7.05 13.20 -49.20
CA THR A 269 -8.19 14.05 -49.57
C THR A 269 -9.13 14.16 -48.38
N ILE A 270 -9.70 15.34 -48.16
CA ILE A 270 -10.73 15.58 -47.16
C ILE A 270 -12.04 15.94 -47.90
N GLY A 271 -13.15 15.36 -47.46
CA GLY A 271 -14.50 15.70 -47.90
C GLY A 271 -15.32 16.27 -46.75
N SER A 272 -16.63 16.42 -46.96
CA SER A 272 -17.54 17.04 -46.00
C SER A 272 -17.65 16.35 -44.65
N ASP A 273 -17.45 15.03 -44.62
CA ASP A 273 -17.68 14.14 -43.49
C ASP A 273 -16.74 12.93 -43.53
N TYR A 274 -15.67 13.00 -44.33
CA TYR A 274 -14.71 11.91 -44.46
C TYR A 274 -13.31 12.37 -44.87
N ALA A 275 -12.31 11.56 -44.55
CA ALA A 275 -10.94 11.71 -45.02
C ALA A 275 -10.43 10.41 -45.64
N PHE A 276 -9.67 10.52 -46.72
CA PHE A 276 -8.89 9.41 -47.25
C PHE A 276 -7.51 9.41 -46.62
N ILE A 277 -7.24 8.44 -45.76
CA ILE A 277 -5.98 8.33 -45.04
C ILE A 277 -5.16 7.20 -45.64
N SER A 278 -3.85 7.44 -45.84
CA SER A 278 -2.91 6.43 -46.28
C SER A 278 -1.78 6.22 -45.26
N TYR A 279 -1.48 4.95 -44.99
CA TYR A 279 -0.39 4.54 -44.11
C TYR A 279 0.23 3.25 -44.63
N ASN A 280 1.57 3.19 -44.67
CA ASN A 280 2.32 2.01 -45.12
C ASN A 280 1.89 1.47 -46.50
N GLY A 281 1.41 2.34 -47.39
CA GLY A 281 0.93 1.98 -48.74
C GLY A 281 -0.49 1.40 -48.80
N ALA A 282 -1.16 1.22 -47.66
CA ALA A 282 -2.60 1.01 -47.59
C ALA A 282 -3.32 2.38 -47.55
N GLN A 283 -4.58 2.42 -47.99
CA GLN A 283 -5.41 3.62 -47.97
C GLN A 283 -6.86 3.21 -47.70
N GLU A 284 -7.53 3.92 -46.80
CA GLU A 284 -8.96 3.75 -46.53
C GLU A 284 -9.68 5.08 -46.47
N LYS A 285 -11.00 5.03 -46.65
CA LYS A 285 -11.92 6.15 -46.38
C LYS A 285 -12.37 6.02 -44.92
N LEU A 286 -12.18 7.08 -44.13
CA LEU A 286 -12.66 7.19 -42.77
C LEU A 286 -13.72 8.28 -42.70
N GLU A 287 -14.92 7.98 -42.23
CA GLU A 287 -15.92 9.00 -41.90
C GLU A 287 -15.60 9.61 -40.52
N GLU A 288 -16.05 10.83 -40.26
CA GLU A 288 -15.91 11.45 -38.95
C GLU A 288 -16.58 10.58 -37.88
N GLY A 289 -15.89 10.33 -36.77
CA GLY A 289 -16.33 9.42 -35.71
C GLY A 289 -16.11 7.92 -36.02
N GLU A 290 -15.46 7.55 -37.13
CA GLU A 290 -15.15 6.14 -37.43
C GLU A 290 -13.67 5.82 -37.22
N SER A 291 -13.38 4.55 -36.90
CA SER A 291 -12.05 3.96 -36.94
C SER A 291 -11.91 2.92 -38.06
N ALA A 292 -10.68 2.72 -38.55
CA ALA A 292 -10.37 1.67 -39.53
C ALA A 292 -8.91 1.22 -39.43
N GLU A 293 -8.67 -0.05 -39.72
CA GLU A 293 -7.31 -0.60 -39.81
C GLU A 293 -6.66 -0.20 -41.16
N ILE A 294 -5.60 0.62 -41.11
CA ILE A 294 -4.89 1.11 -42.30
C ILE A 294 -3.43 0.66 -42.25
N GLY A 295 -3.12 -0.45 -42.92
CA GLY A 295 -1.74 -0.92 -43.04
C GLY A 295 -1.17 -1.53 -41.76
N GLY A 296 -2.04 -2.13 -40.93
CA GLY A 296 -1.69 -2.88 -39.72
C GLY A 296 -1.75 -2.07 -38.42
N ILE A 297 -2.44 -0.93 -38.43
CA ILE A 297 -2.65 -0.03 -37.30
C ILE A 297 -4.07 0.52 -37.39
N GLU A 298 -4.66 0.88 -36.26
CA GLU A 298 -5.96 1.52 -36.24
C GLU A 298 -5.83 3.05 -36.32
N VAL A 299 -6.67 3.65 -37.16
CA VAL A 299 -6.75 5.11 -37.33
C VAL A 299 -8.19 5.55 -37.11
N TYR A 300 -8.40 6.50 -36.21
CA TYR A 300 -9.69 7.09 -35.88
C TYR A 300 -9.77 8.54 -36.37
N ALA A 301 -10.85 8.89 -37.07
CA ALA A 301 -11.07 10.25 -37.55
C ALA A 301 -11.95 11.03 -36.57
N LYS A 302 -11.31 11.79 -35.68
CA LYS A 302 -11.97 12.52 -34.60
C LYS A 302 -12.79 13.72 -35.07
N ASP A 303 -12.23 14.54 -35.95
CA ASP A 303 -12.87 15.77 -36.42
C ASP A 303 -12.49 16.00 -37.88
N ILE A 304 -13.46 16.40 -38.70
CA ILE A 304 -13.28 16.69 -40.13
C ILE A 304 -13.85 18.07 -40.44
N LEU A 305 -12.93 18.99 -40.75
CA LEU A 305 -13.24 20.40 -40.97
C LEU A 305 -13.04 20.74 -42.46
N GLU A 306 -14.13 20.71 -43.23
CA GLU A 306 -14.17 21.23 -44.60
C GLU A 306 -14.40 22.76 -44.58
N ASP A 307 -13.57 23.52 -45.31
CA ASP A 307 -13.72 24.99 -45.47
C ASP A 307 -13.85 25.36 -46.96
N GLU A 308 -15.05 25.79 -47.38
CA GLU A 308 -15.32 26.19 -48.77
C GLU A 308 -14.33 27.26 -49.32
N ASP A 309 -13.82 28.12 -48.45
CA ASP A 309 -12.93 29.23 -48.79
C ASP A 309 -11.48 29.01 -48.31
N GLY A 310 -11.21 27.87 -47.65
CA GLY A 310 -9.98 27.58 -46.93
C GLY A 310 -9.36 26.22 -47.26
N PRO A 311 -8.24 25.88 -46.60
CA PRO A 311 -7.74 24.51 -46.59
C PRO A 311 -8.59 23.63 -45.68
N ASP A 312 -8.86 22.42 -46.12
CA ASP A 312 -9.54 21.40 -45.32
C ASP A 312 -8.56 20.79 -44.31
N TYR A 313 -9.07 20.45 -43.12
CA TYR A 313 -8.32 19.87 -42.02
C TYR A 313 -9.01 18.64 -41.45
N CYS A 314 -8.24 17.72 -40.90
CA CYS A 314 -8.78 16.68 -40.04
C CYS A 314 -7.88 16.44 -38.82
N THR A 315 -8.51 16.00 -37.74
CA THR A 315 -7.86 15.49 -36.54
C THR A 315 -8.00 13.98 -36.55
N ILE A 316 -6.88 13.26 -36.53
CA ILE A 316 -6.88 11.80 -36.50
C ILE A 316 -6.10 11.29 -35.30
N ARG A 317 -6.56 10.21 -34.68
CA ARG A 317 -5.78 9.43 -33.70
C ARG A 317 -5.28 8.16 -34.34
N ILE A 318 -4.09 7.74 -33.93
CA ILE A 318 -3.45 6.55 -34.46
C ILE A 318 -2.80 5.75 -33.32
N ALA A 319 -3.06 4.45 -33.32
CA ALA A 319 -2.53 3.50 -32.35
C ALA A 319 -2.46 2.10 -32.95
N THR A 320 -1.97 1.12 -32.19
CA THR A 320 -2.18 -0.29 -32.55
C THR A 320 -3.68 -0.61 -32.47
N ASP A 321 -4.28 -0.25 -31.33
CA ASP A 321 -5.70 -0.30 -31.05
C ASP A 321 -6.08 1.09 -30.51
N VAL A 322 -6.93 1.80 -31.24
CA VAL A 322 -7.38 3.15 -30.84
C VAL A 322 -8.45 3.02 -29.77
N GLU A 323 -9.37 2.06 -29.92
CA GLU A 323 -10.42 1.79 -28.94
C GLU A 323 -10.09 0.53 -28.14
N GLN A 324 -10.09 0.65 -26.82
CA GLN A 324 -9.92 -0.47 -25.91
C GLN A 324 -11.09 -0.54 -24.94
N THR A 325 -11.95 -1.53 -25.11
CA THR A 325 -13.03 -1.85 -24.16
C THR A 325 -12.47 -2.70 -23.02
N ILE A 326 -12.86 -2.34 -21.81
CA ILE A 326 -12.52 -3.03 -20.56
C ILE A 326 -13.83 -3.30 -19.82
N GLU A 327 -14.04 -4.56 -19.44
CA GLU A 327 -15.15 -4.99 -18.58
C GLU A 327 -14.64 -5.20 -17.14
N SER A 328 -15.55 -5.13 -16.17
CA SER A 328 -15.24 -5.45 -14.78
C SER A 328 -14.86 -6.93 -14.70
N GLY A 329 -13.71 -7.19 -14.09
CA GLY A 329 -13.10 -8.52 -14.05
C GLY A 329 -11.98 -8.72 -15.07
N ASP A 330 -11.77 -7.76 -15.98
CA ASP A 330 -10.63 -7.81 -16.89
C ASP A 330 -9.32 -7.46 -16.17
N ASP A 331 -8.22 -8.10 -16.57
CA ASP A 331 -6.90 -7.81 -16.04
C ASP A 331 -6.45 -6.39 -16.44
N TYR A 332 -5.85 -5.64 -15.51
CA TYR A 332 -5.36 -4.27 -15.75
C TYR A 332 -4.19 -4.22 -16.75
N TYR A 333 -3.42 -5.30 -16.83
CA TYR A 333 -2.35 -5.52 -17.80
C TYR A 333 -2.29 -7.00 -18.20
N GLU A 334 -1.32 -7.38 -19.03
CA GLU A 334 -0.93 -8.79 -19.23
C GLU A 334 -0.42 -9.49 -17.95
N SER A 335 -0.42 -8.82 -16.79
CA SER A 335 -0.16 -9.46 -15.50
C SER A 335 -1.48 -9.74 -14.78
N ASP A 336 -1.72 -11.01 -14.48
CA ASP A 336 -2.83 -11.56 -13.68
C ASP A 336 -2.74 -11.15 -12.18
N LEU A 337 -2.15 -9.99 -11.87
CA LEU A 337 -1.99 -9.47 -10.50
C LEU A 337 -3.05 -8.42 -10.16
N TRP A 338 -3.53 -7.68 -11.16
CA TRP A 338 -4.41 -6.53 -10.98
C TRP A 338 -5.63 -6.66 -11.88
N GLU A 339 -6.80 -6.39 -11.33
CA GLU A 339 -8.09 -6.50 -12.01
C GLU A 339 -8.80 -5.14 -12.01
N TRP A 340 -9.47 -4.82 -13.11
CA TRP A 340 -10.44 -3.73 -13.17
C TRP A 340 -11.73 -4.12 -12.47
N VAL A 341 -12.24 -3.26 -11.59
CA VAL A 341 -13.59 -3.39 -11.04
C VAL A 341 -14.35 -2.10 -11.30
N ILE A 342 -15.35 -2.17 -12.17
CA ILE A 342 -16.15 -1.03 -12.63
C ILE A 342 -17.56 -1.23 -12.10
N ASP A 343 -18.07 -0.24 -11.35
CA ASP A 343 -19.41 -0.27 -10.79
C ASP A 343 -20.04 1.13 -10.90
N MET A 344 -20.68 1.36 -12.04
CA MET A 344 -21.35 2.64 -12.35
C MET A 344 -22.82 2.66 -11.88
N ASP A 345 -23.31 1.56 -11.33
CA ASP A 345 -24.62 1.45 -10.67
C ASP A 345 -24.53 1.72 -9.15
N ALA A 346 -23.33 1.67 -8.59
CA ALA A 346 -23.08 2.01 -7.20
C ALA A 346 -23.40 3.48 -6.87
N SER A 347 -23.65 3.73 -5.58
CA SER A 347 -23.79 5.08 -5.03
C SER A 347 -22.85 5.22 -3.84
N PRO A 348 -21.68 5.88 -4.00
CA PRO A 348 -21.20 6.56 -5.21
C PRO A 348 -20.74 5.60 -6.33
N GLN A 349 -20.73 6.08 -7.58
CA GLN A 349 -20.20 5.34 -8.73
C GLN A 349 -18.68 5.26 -8.65
N VAL A 350 -18.08 4.16 -9.09
CA VAL A 350 -16.66 3.92 -8.84
C VAL A 350 -15.98 3.08 -9.93
N ILE A 351 -14.76 3.48 -10.27
CA ILE A 351 -13.82 2.72 -11.09
C ILE A 351 -12.65 2.32 -10.18
N LYS A 352 -12.28 1.04 -10.16
CA LYS A 352 -11.27 0.51 -9.24
C LYS A 352 -10.24 -0.33 -9.96
N VAL A 353 -9.09 -0.46 -9.31
CA VAL A 353 -8.06 -1.45 -9.65
C VAL A 353 -7.68 -2.18 -8.38
N VAL A 354 -7.86 -3.51 -8.37
CA VAL A 354 -7.73 -4.36 -7.19
C VAL A 354 -6.71 -5.46 -7.44
N ASN A 355 -5.91 -5.82 -6.45
CA ASN A 355 -5.04 -7.00 -6.55
C ASN A 355 -5.88 -8.30 -6.58
N GLN A 356 -5.46 -9.28 -7.38
CA GLN A 356 -6.11 -10.59 -7.47
C GLN A 356 -5.50 -11.64 -6.52
N GLU A 357 -4.25 -11.42 -6.07
CA GLU A 357 -3.48 -12.37 -5.26
C GLU A 357 -3.08 -11.78 -3.89
N THR A 358 -3.01 -12.63 -2.88
CA THR A 358 -2.49 -12.32 -1.54
C THR A 358 -0.99 -12.57 -1.48
N TRP A 359 -0.24 -11.69 -0.82
CA TRP A 359 1.21 -11.86 -0.67
C TRP A 359 1.54 -12.60 0.63
N GLU A 360 1.26 -13.91 0.69
CA GLU A 360 1.38 -14.70 1.93
C GLU A 360 2.55 -15.70 1.95
N ASP A 361 2.79 -16.42 0.85
CA ASP A 361 3.72 -17.57 0.84
C ASP A 361 5.10 -17.22 0.23
N LEU A 362 6.18 -17.66 0.90
CA LEU A 362 7.57 -17.37 0.46
C LEU A 362 8.01 -18.12 -0.81
N ASP A 363 7.32 -19.21 -1.16
CA ASP A 363 7.65 -20.07 -2.30
C ASP A 363 6.79 -19.81 -3.56
N GLU A 364 5.85 -18.88 -3.49
CA GLU A 364 5.02 -18.43 -4.61
C GLU A 364 5.64 -17.24 -5.37
N ASP A 365 5.00 -16.85 -6.48
CA ASP A 365 5.44 -15.70 -7.30
C ASP A 365 5.11 -14.36 -6.59
N THR A 366 4.03 -14.32 -5.82
CA THR A 366 3.57 -13.18 -5.00
C THR A 366 3.96 -13.38 -3.53
N LYS A 367 5.20 -13.01 -3.21
CA LYS A 367 5.80 -13.22 -1.88
C LYS A 367 5.41 -12.14 -0.88
N PRO A 368 5.33 -12.48 0.42
CA PRO A 368 5.16 -11.49 1.47
C PRO A 368 6.35 -10.52 1.48
N ILE A 369 6.09 -9.26 1.83
CA ILE A 369 7.07 -8.18 1.69
C ILE A 369 8.05 -8.24 2.87
N ALA A 370 9.35 -8.34 2.60
CA ALA A 370 10.36 -8.22 3.65
C ALA A 370 10.68 -6.74 3.97
N VAL A 371 11.36 -6.49 5.10
CA VAL A 371 11.82 -5.14 5.44
C VAL A 371 12.74 -4.58 4.34
N GLY A 372 12.39 -3.40 3.84
CA GLY A 372 13.05 -2.69 2.73
C GLY A 372 12.49 -3.04 1.35
N GLU A 373 11.65 -4.07 1.23
CA GLU A 373 10.98 -4.43 -0.02
C GLU A 373 9.68 -3.64 -0.20
N LYS A 374 9.14 -3.69 -1.43
CA LYS A 374 7.95 -2.93 -1.80
C LYS A 374 7.09 -3.64 -2.84
N ILE A 375 5.82 -3.30 -2.84
CA ILE A 375 4.88 -3.55 -3.94
C ILE A 375 4.52 -2.20 -4.56
N SER A 376 4.49 -2.13 -5.89
CA SER A 376 4.09 -0.93 -6.62
C SER A 376 2.69 -1.14 -7.20
N LEU A 377 1.82 -0.15 -7.03
CA LEU A 377 0.56 -0.07 -7.76
C LEU A 377 0.86 0.10 -9.27
N PRO A 378 -0.11 -0.20 -10.14
CA PRO A 378 0.07 -0.02 -11.58
C PRO A 378 0.46 1.42 -11.94
N GLU A 379 1.10 1.58 -13.10
CA GLU A 379 1.67 2.85 -13.56
C GLU A 379 2.70 3.49 -12.62
N ASP A 380 3.30 2.69 -11.74
CA ASP A 380 4.20 3.19 -10.70
C ASP A 380 3.50 4.29 -9.88
N TYR A 381 2.19 4.15 -9.64
CA TYR A 381 1.40 5.25 -9.11
C TYR A 381 1.76 5.59 -7.65
N ALA A 382 1.86 4.55 -6.82
CA ALA A 382 2.29 4.61 -5.43
C ALA A 382 2.97 3.27 -5.06
N ASP A 383 3.84 3.29 -4.05
CA ASP A 383 4.46 2.08 -3.50
C ASP A 383 3.93 1.82 -2.09
N ILE A 384 3.84 0.55 -1.72
CA ILE A 384 3.63 0.06 -0.36
C ILE A 384 4.95 -0.57 0.06
N VAL A 385 5.62 0.01 1.05
CA VAL A 385 6.96 -0.38 1.49
C VAL A 385 6.89 -0.85 2.94
N PHE A 386 7.34 -2.07 3.22
CA PHE A 386 7.60 -2.46 4.60
C PHE A 386 8.94 -1.84 5.01
N LYS A 387 8.90 -0.61 5.55
CA LYS A 387 10.07 0.26 5.62
C LYS A 387 11.10 -0.22 6.64
N GLU A 388 10.66 -0.39 7.88
CA GLU A 388 11.53 -0.74 9.01
C GLU A 388 10.72 -1.34 10.16
N ILE A 389 11.45 -1.87 11.13
CA ILE A 389 10.92 -2.32 12.42
C ILE A 389 11.64 -1.49 13.47
N ASN A 390 10.87 -0.74 14.24
CA ASN A 390 11.35 -0.09 15.44
C ASN A 390 11.36 -1.13 16.56
N GLU A 391 12.52 -1.73 16.82
CA GLU A 391 12.74 -2.59 17.99
C GLU A 391 13.72 -1.95 18.96
N GLY A 392 13.40 -2.03 20.26
CA GLY A 392 14.29 -1.63 21.35
C GLY A 392 15.45 -2.59 21.55
N GLU A 393 16.26 -2.36 22.59
CA GLU A 393 17.27 -3.34 22.97
C GLU A 393 16.62 -4.67 23.40
N ARG A 394 17.39 -5.76 23.33
CA ARG A 394 16.91 -7.11 23.67
C ARG A 394 17.68 -7.67 24.86
N THR A 395 16.95 -8.23 25.81
CA THR A 395 17.52 -9.00 26.93
C THR A 395 17.59 -10.48 26.54
N GLU A 396 18.80 -11.02 26.49
CA GLU A 396 19.05 -12.44 26.22
C GLU A 396 18.98 -13.28 27.51
N LEU A 397 18.19 -14.34 27.47
CA LEU A 397 17.97 -15.29 28.55
C LEU A 397 18.54 -16.66 28.18
N ASP A 398 19.25 -17.30 29.11
CA ASP A 398 19.69 -18.70 29.01
C ASP A 398 19.09 -19.50 30.17
N ILE A 399 18.09 -20.33 29.85
CA ILE A 399 17.31 -21.09 30.83
C ILE A 399 17.77 -22.54 30.84
N ARG A 400 18.01 -23.12 32.02
CA ARG A 400 18.46 -24.53 32.16
C ARG A 400 17.99 -25.16 33.44
N VAL A 401 17.90 -26.49 33.48
CA VAL A 401 17.52 -27.22 34.69
C VAL A 401 18.75 -27.54 35.53
N LYS A 402 18.75 -27.15 36.81
CA LYS A 402 19.84 -27.44 37.76
C LYS A 402 19.28 -27.69 39.16
N ASN A 403 19.58 -28.86 39.73
CA ASN A 403 19.17 -29.24 41.10
C ASN A 403 17.66 -29.05 41.40
N ASP A 404 16.78 -29.40 40.46
CA ASP A 404 15.32 -29.20 40.53
C ASP A 404 14.85 -27.72 40.45
N TYR A 405 15.73 -26.80 40.07
CA TYR A 405 15.40 -25.41 39.73
C TYR A 405 15.54 -25.16 38.22
N LEU A 406 14.77 -24.20 37.71
CA LEU A 406 15.14 -23.47 36.50
C LEU A 406 16.15 -22.39 36.89
N LEU A 407 17.39 -22.56 36.46
CA LEU A 407 18.41 -21.51 36.51
C LEU A 407 18.30 -20.67 35.24
N ILE A 408 18.14 -19.37 35.41
CA ILE A 408 17.95 -18.42 34.33
C ILE A 408 19.06 -17.38 34.44
N ASP A 409 19.96 -17.35 33.45
CA ASP A 409 20.92 -16.26 33.29
C ASP A 409 20.30 -15.18 32.38
N GLY A 410 20.43 -13.90 32.74
CA GLY A 410 19.81 -12.78 32.03
C GLY A 410 20.05 -11.44 32.72
N ASP A 411 19.21 -10.45 32.44
CA ASP A 411 19.14 -9.19 33.19
C ASP A 411 17.75 -9.06 33.80
N PHE A 412 17.65 -8.74 35.08
CA PHE A 412 16.39 -8.77 35.82
C PHE A 412 16.35 -7.71 36.90
N THR A 413 15.16 -7.17 37.14
CA THR A 413 14.95 -6.15 38.18
C THR A 413 13.78 -6.54 39.09
N TYR A 414 13.98 -6.37 40.40
CA TYR A 414 12.91 -6.50 41.40
C TYR A 414 13.05 -5.40 42.46
N GLY A 415 12.08 -4.48 42.49
CA GLY A 415 12.15 -3.34 43.40
C GLY A 415 13.25 -2.35 43.00
N THR A 416 14.36 -2.34 43.73
CA THR A 416 15.54 -1.48 43.44
C THR A 416 16.82 -2.30 43.23
N ASP A 417 16.69 -3.61 43.21
CA ASP A 417 17.80 -4.54 43.12
C ASP A 417 17.83 -5.19 41.73
N ASP A 418 19.04 -5.30 41.18
CA ASP A 418 19.31 -5.88 39.86
C ASP A 418 19.94 -7.27 40.02
N TYR A 419 19.54 -8.21 39.16
CA TYR A 419 19.97 -9.59 39.21
C TYR A 419 20.43 -10.05 37.84
N THR A 420 21.58 -10.71 37.77
CA THR A 420 22.06 -11.33 36.51
C THR A 420 21.67 -12.82 36.39
N LYS A 421 21.17 -13.39 37.49
CA LYS A 421 20.82 -14.82 37.62
C LYS A 421 19.67 -15.00 38.59
N ILE A 422 18.72 -15.84 38.22
CA ILE A 422 17.58 -16.20 39.06
C ILE A 422 17.41 -17.72 39.07
N TYR A 423 17.08 -18.27 40.23
CA TYR A 423 16.63 -19.65 40.38
C TYR A 423 15.12 -19.67 40.63
N LEU A 424 14.38 -20.45 39.86
CA LEU A 424 12.93 -20.59 39.96
C LEU A 424 12.55 -22.04 40.29
N ASN A 425 11.66 -22.22 41.27
CA ASN A 425 11.02 -23.50 41.55
C ASN A 425 9.50 -23.30 41.82
N ASN A 426 8.83 -24.31 42.37
CA ASN A 426 7.40 -24.24 42.68
C ASN A 426 7.05 -23.40 43.93
N VAL A 427 8.05 -22.89 44.65
CA VAL A 427 7.92 -22.06 45.85
C VAL A 427 8.11 -20.57 45.53
N GLY A 428 9.07 -20.22 44.68
CA GLY A 428 9.34 -18.83 44.31
C GLY A 428 10.65 -18.62 43.55
N PHE A 429 11.05 -17.35 43.48
CA PHE A 429 12.29 -16.88 42.86
C PHE A 429 13.37 -16.66 43.93
N TYR A 430 14.60 -17.08 43.62
CA TYR A 430 15.76 -16.99 44.50
C TYR A 430 16.95 -16.38 43.74
N ASP A 431 17.86 -15.75 44.49
CA ASP A 431 19.07 -15.12 43.95
C ASP A 431 20.19 -16.14 43.63
N TYR A 432 21.40 -15.65 43.32
CA TYR A 432 22.50 -16.47 42.83
C TYR A 432 23.00 -17.57 43.80
N ASP A 433 22.74 -17.46 45.11
CA ASP A 433 23.22 -18.41 46.13
C ASP A 433 22.18 -19.44 46.57
N GLU A 434 20.98 -19.42 45.99
CA GLU A 434 19.83 -20.28 46.33
C GLU A 434 19.30 -20.08 47.78
N GLU A 435 19.85 -19.14 48.56
CA GLU A 435 19.48 -18.89 49.96
C GLU A 435 18.61 -17.64 50.13
N GLU A 436 18.76 -16.63 49.27
CA GLU A 436 17.96 -15.40 49.34
C GLU A 436 16.69 -15.48 48.48
N PHE A 437 15.54 -15.51 49.15
CA PHE A 437 14.22 -15.47 48.52
C PHE A 437 13.93 -14.05 48.00
N ILE A 438 13.69 -13.92 46.70
CA ILE A 438 13.36 -12.65 46.03
C ILE A 438 11.85 -12.36 46.17
N THR A 439 11.02 -13.22 45.57
CA THR A 439 9.55 -13.01 45.50
C THR A 439 8.81 -14.29 45.13
N THR A 440 7.49 -14.32 45.33
CA THR A 440 6.55 -15.33 44.82
C THR A 440 5.66 -14.82 43.68
N GLU A 441 5.79 -13.55 43.31
CA GLU A 441 4.88 -12.94 42.34
C GLU A 441 5.51 -12.91 40.95
N LYS A 442 6.28 -11.86 40.67
CA LYS A 442 6.90 -11.66 39.37
C LYS A 442 8.23 -10.90 39.47
N VAL A 443 9.11 -11.12 38.50
CA VAL A 443 10.39 -10.40 38.35
C VAL A 443 10.47 -9.83 36.94
N GLN A 444 10.84 -8.55 36.81
CA GLN A 444 10.91 -7.87 35.51
C GLN A 444 12.17 -8.31 34.74
N ILE A 445 12.08 -8.40 33.42
CA ILE A 445 13.18 -8.79 32.54
C ILE A 445 13.82 -7.54 31.93
N GLY A 446 15.08 -7.26 32.25
CA GLY A 446 15.77 -6.03 31.87
C GLY A 446 14.94 -4.79 32.20
N ASP A 447 14.90 -3.85 31.27
CA ASP A 447 14.01 -2.68 31.30
C ASP A 447 12.68 -2.90 30.55
N SER A 448 12.36 -4.15 30.19
CA SER A 448 11.18 -4.47 29.40
C SER A 448 9.87 -4.39 30.18
N GLU A 449 8.74 -4.35 29.47
CA GLU A 449 7.41 -4.51 30.05
C GLU A 449 7.05 -5.96 30.42
N TYR A 450 7.93 -6.92 30.14
CA TYR A 450 7.72 -8.34 30.39
C TYR A 450 8.23 -8.77 31.78
N TYR A 451 7.58 -9.81 32.31
CA TYR A 451 7.90 -10.35 33.63
C TYR A 451 7.98 -11.87 33.59
N LEU A 452 8.82 -12.43 34.46
CA LEU A 452 8.78 -13.83 34.84
C LEU A 452 7.70 -14.03 35.90
N GLU A 453 6.76 -14.96 35.70
CA GLU A 453 5.71 -15.30 36.68
C GLU A 453 5.92 -16.67 37.35
N MET A 454 5.29 -16.91 38.50
CA MET A 454 5.47 -18.14 39.28
C MET A 454 4.68 -19.35 38.73
N GLY A 455 5.18 -20.56 39.02
CA GLY A 455 4.53 -21.85 38.69
C GLY A 455 5.05 -22.50 37.40
N SER A 456 5.38 -21.67 36.41
CA SER A 456 6.11 -21.97 35.18
C SER A 456 6.81 -20.69 34.74
N LEU A 457 7.93 -20.76 34.03
CA LEU A 457 8.52 -19.54 33.47
C LEU A 457 7.61 -19.00 32.37
N VAL A 458 6.81 -17.99 32.67
CA VAL A 458 5.95 -17.31 31.70
C VAL A 458 6.62 -16.02 31.26
N ILE A 459 6.69 -15.78 29.95
CA ILE A 459 7.19 -14.55 29.32
C ILE A 459 6.19 -14.21 28.20
N GLY A 460 5.32 -13.23 28.43
CA GLY A 460 4.20 -12.98 27.52
C GLY A 460 3.31 -14.22 27.38
N LYS A 461 3.19 -14.76 26.17
CA LYS A 461 2.46 -16.01 25.88
C LYS A 461 3.32 -17.28 25.93
N LEU A 462 4.64 -17.14 26.01
CA LEU A 462 5.58 -18.26 26.12
C LEU A 462 5.59 -18.78 27.57
N LYS A 463 5.55 -20.09 27.73
CA LYS A 463 5.53 -20.79 29.02
C LYS A 463 6.45 -22.00 29.01
N VAL A 464 7.50 -21.97 29.83
CA VAL A 464 8.42 -23.11 30.04
C VAL A 464 8.07 -23.83 31.34
N LEU A 465 7.83 -25.14 31.27
CA LEU A 465 7.57 -25.95 32.47
C LEU A 465 8.83 -26.02 33.34
N LEU A 466 8.65 -26.09 34.67
CA LEU A 466 9.76 -26.04 35.65
C LEU A 466 10.81 -27.14 35.47
N ASP A 467 10.41 -28.30 34.95
CA ASP A 467 11.30 -29.42 34.67
C ASP A 467 11.77 -29.45 33.21
N MET A 468 11.43 -28.41 32.44
CA MET A 468 11.68 -28.26 31.00
C MET A 468 11.21 -29.49 30.22
N THR A 469 10.11 -30.12 30.65
CA THR A 469 9.50 -31.23 29.89
C THR A 469 8.69 -30.75 28.70
N ASP A 470 8.31 -29.48 28.69
CA ASP A 470 7.58 -28.86 27.60
C ASP A 470 7.84 -27.34 27.59
N ILE A 471 7.69 -26.77 26.40
CA ILE A 471 7.69 -25.34 26.12
C ILE A 471 6.40 -25.07 25.38
N LEU A 472 5.55 -24.23 25.95
CA LEU A 472 4.23 -23.92 25.44
C LEU A 472 4.18 -22.48 24.94
N TYR A 473 3.58 -22.25 23.78
CA TYR A 473 3.15 -20.91 23.36
C TYR A 473 1.65 -20.91 23.17
N ASP A 474 0.94 -20.04 23.88
CA ASP A 474 -0.53 -19.99 23.94
C ASP A 474 -1.18 -21.37 24.20
N GLY A 475 -0.51 -22.19 25.02
CA GLY A 475 -0.94 -23.55 25.37
C GLY A 475 -0.59 -24.65 24.35
N VAL A 476 -0.02 -24.31 23.20
CA VAL A 476 0.45 -25.27 22.18
C VAL A 476 1.90 -25.68 22.48
N SER A 477 2.21 -26.98 22.42
CA SER A 477 3.54 -27.52 22.70
C SER A 477 4.52 -27.36 21.53
N PHE A 478 5.73 -26.92 21.85
CA PHE A 478 6.88 -26.74 20.95
C PHE A 478 8.01 -27.73 21.24
N ALA A 479 7.81 -28.71 22.11
CA ALA A 479 8.84 -29.67 22.54
C ALA A 479 9.43 -30.55 21.42
N GLY A 480 8.80 -30.62 20.25
CA GLY A 480 9.29 -31.38 19.08
C GLY A 480 9.50 -30.51 17.85
N LYS A 481 9.84 -29.24 18.05
CA LYS A 481 10.13 -28.27 17.00
C LYS A 481 11.60 -27.84 17.12
N ASP A 482 12.37 -28.01 16.06
CA ASP A 482 13.80 -27.68 16.02
C ASP A 482 14.09 -26.29 15.42
N ASP A 483 13.06 -25.57 14.97
CA ASP A 483 13.18 -24.24 14.39
C ASP A 483 13.42 -23.12 15.42
N SER A 484 13.71 -21.92 14.91
CA SER A 484 13.71 -20.69 15.70
C SER A 484 12.44 -19.90 15.41
N PHE A 485 11.86 -19.36 16.46
CA PHE A 485 10.56 -18.74 16.42
C PHE A 485 10.63 -17.30 16.92
N LEU A 486 9.93 -16.40 16.23
CA LEU A 486 9.58 -15.03 16.62
C LEU A 486 8.06 -14.97 16.88
N ASP A 487 7.65 -14.43 18.01
CA ASP A 487 6.23 -14.23 18.35
C ASP A 487 5.72 -12.80 18.10
N TYR A 488 4.41 -12.58 18.32
CA TYR A 488 3.75 -11.28 18.14
C TYR A 488 4.17 -10.18 19.12
N PHE A 489 4.92 -10.54 20.17
CA PHE A 489 5.51 -9.62 21.13
C PHE A 489 6.99 -9.35 20.84
N GLY A 490 7.53 -9.92 19.75
CA GLY A 490 8.93 -9.80 19.39
C GLY A 490 9.87 -10.75 20.14
N ILE A 491 9.34 -11.64 20.97
CA ILE A 491 10.11 -12.61 21.74
C ILE A 491 10.61 -13.68 20.76
N ILE A 492 11.94 -13.87 20.74
CA ILE A 492 12.57 -14.92 19.94
C ILE A 492 12.94 -16.09 20.84
N PHE A 493 12.56 -17.30 20.48
CA PHE A 493 13.04 -18.51 21.16
C PHE A 493 13.56 -19.54 20.16
N LYS A 494 14.70 -20.16 20.48
CA LYS A 494 15.47 -20.98 19.53
C LYS A 494 15.52 -22.44 19.95
N ASN A 495 15.30 -23.34 19.00
CA ASN A 495 15.44 -24.79 19.11
C ASN A 495 14.75 -25.38 20.37
N PRO A 496 13.42 -25.23 20.53
CA PRO A 496 12.72 -25.71 21.71
C PRO A 496 12.82 -27.25 21.88
N GLU A 497 12.97 -28.03 20.81
CA GLU A 497 13.24 -29.48 20.89
C GLU A 497 14.56 -29.78 21.63
N ASP A 498 15.67 -29.19 21.18
CA ASP A 498 16.99 -29.36 21.82
C ASP A 498 16.94 -28.95 23.31
N ALA A 499 16.24 -27.85 23.61
CA ALA A 499 16.07 -27.38 24.98
C ALA A 499 15.36 -28.41 25.88
N VAL A 500 14.26 -29.00 25.40
CA VAL A 500 13.50 -30.02 26.16
C VAL A 500 14.31 -31.31 26.33
N ASP A 501 15.03 -31.73 25.29
CA ASP A 501 15.80 -32.97 25.29
C ASP A 501 17.05 -32.89 26.17
N ASP A 502 17.84 -31.82 26.02
CA ASP A 502 19.12 -31.67 26.71
C ASP A 502 18.99 -31.02 28.10
N LYS A 503 17.97 -30.17 28.30
CA LYS A 503 17.73 -29.38 29.52
C LYS A 503 18.91 -28.50 29.96
N ASN A 504 19.87 -28.29 29.05
CA ASN A 504 21.16 -27.64 29.32
C ASN A 504 21.24 -26.20 28.80
N GLY A 505 20.18 -25.70 28.18
CA GLY A 505 20.08 -24.33 27.70
C GLY A 505 18.89 -24.15 26.77
N PHE A 506 18.06 -23.16 27.05
CA PHE A 506 16.98 -22.68 26.21
C PHE A 506 17.16 -21.17 26.09
N ARG A 507 17.40 -20.70 24.85
CA ARG A 507 17.71 -19.30 24.59
C ARG A 507 16.45 -18.55 24.20
N VAL A 508 16.17 -17.50 24.95
CA VAL A 508 15.04 -16.60 24.71
C VAL A 508 15.56 -15.17 24.65
N SER A 509 15.18 -14.41 23.64
CA SER A 509 15.52 -13.00 23.48
C SER A 509 14.24 -12.19 23.61
N VAL A 510 14.20 -11.31 24.62
CA VAL A 510 13.00 -10.52 24.98
C VAL A 510 13.29 -9.06 24.66
N PRO A 511 12.50 -8.40 23.79
CA PRO A 511 12.69 -6.98 23.50
C PRO A 511 12.25 -6.12 24.68
N GLU A 512 12.86 -4.94 24.85
CA GLU A 512 12.48 -3.97 25.87
C GLU A 512 11.07 -3.41 25.64
N GLU A 513 10.76 -3.11 24.39
CA GLU A 513 9.46 -2.59 23.95
C GLU A 513 8.91 -3.51 22.87
N ARG A 514 7.59 -3.64 22.79
CA ARG A 514 6.94 -4.40 21.71
C ARG A 514 7.38 -3.82 20.35
N PRO A 515 7.97 -4.62 19.43
CA PRO A 515 8.42 -4.11 18.15
C PRO A 515 7.27 -3.53 17.32
N GLU A 516 7.50 -2.34 16.77
CA GLU A 516 6.54 -1.61 15.95
C GLU A 516 7.00 -1.63 14.50
N ALA A 517 6.16 -2.16 13.62
CA ALA A 517 6.39 -2.18 12.18
C ALA A 517 5.95 -0.87 11.54
N VAL A 518 6.81 -0.33 10.67
CA VAL A 518 6.58 0.92 9.95
C VAL A 518 6.33 0.62 8.49
N ILE A 519 5.11 0.95 8.02
CA ILE A 519 4.67 0.74 6.65
C ILE A 519 4.54 2.11 5.99
N LEU A 520 5.16 2.28 4.83
CA LEU A 520 5.11 3.53 4.07
C LEU A 520 4.28 3.32 2.80
N VAL A 521 3.31 4.21 2.57
CA VAL A 521 2.50 4.24 1.36
C VAL A 521 2.73 5.56 0.63
N GLY A 522 3.11 5.49 -0.64
CA GLY A 522 3.43 6.64 -1.48
C GLY A 522 4.74 6.45 -2.24
N LYS A 523 5.32 7.53 -2.76
CA LYS A 523 6.63 7.45 -3.41
C LYS A 523 7.73 7.80 -2.42
N GLN A 524 8.67 6.87 -2.20
CA GLN A 524 9.91 7.25 -1.56
C GLN A 524 10.58 8.28 -2.46
N THR A 525 10.77 9.49 -1.93
CA THR A 525 11.72 10.40 -2.54
C THR A 525 13.07 9.75 -2.26
N GLU A 526 13.68 9.13 -3.28
CA GLU A 526 15.07 8.71 -3.16
C GLU A 526 15.84 9.95 -2.73
N VAL A 527 16.25 9.96 -1.45
CA VAL A 527 17.25 10.90 -1.00
C VAL A 527 18.47 10.42 -1.74
N ILE A 528 18.71 11.00 -2.90
CA ILE A 528 20.03 11.01 -3.51
C ILE A 528 20.85 11.70 -2.43
N GLU A 529 21.48 10.90 -1.56
CA GLU A 529 22.62 11.38 -0.81
C GLU A 529 23.52 11.92 -1.90
N GLU A 530 23.54 13.24 -2.06
CA GLU A 530 24.61 13.91 -2.77
C GLU A 530 25.85 13.38 -2.05
N GLU A 531 26.47 12.37 -2.66
CA GLU A 531 27.79 11.89 -2.28
C GLU A 531 28.60 13.18 -2.29
N GLU A 532 28.85 13.76 -1.11
CA GLU A 532 29.65 14.97 -0.99
C GLU A 532 30.94 14.58 -1.68
N GLU A 533 31.15 15.06 -2.92
CA GLU A 533 32.34 14.72 -3.69
C GLU A 533 33.50 15.15 -2.80
N GLU A 534 34.11 14.18 -2.11
CA GLU A 534 35.23 14.44 -1.23
C GLU A 534 36.28 15.04 -2.14
N CYS A 535 36.49 16.36 -2.00
CA CYS A 535 37.46 17.11 -2.79
C CYS A 535 38.74 16.26 -2.82
N PRO A 536 39.22 15.83 -4.00
CA PRO A 536 40.24 14.81 -4.10
C PRO A 536 41.39 15.20 -3.20
N ILE A 537 41.63 14.39 -2.16
CA ILE A 537 42.65 14.65 -1.15
C ILE A 537 43.95 14.89 -1.90
N CYS A 538 44.38 16.16 -1.94
CA CYS A 538 45.64 16.53 -2.54
C CYS A 538 46.74 15.89 -1.68
N ASN A 539 47.16 14.70 -2.07
CA ASN A 539 48.35 14.03 -1.56
C ASN A 539 49.58 14.84 -1.99
N CYS A 540 49.81 15.97 -1.32
CA CYS A 540 51.09 16.66 -1.28
C CYS A 540 51.87 16.11 -0.08
N PRO A 541 52.73 15.09 -0.27
CA PRO A 541 53.64 14.68 0.77
C PRO A 541 54.60 15.84 1.03
N THR A 542 54.45 16.46 2.21
CA THR A 542 55.32 17.49 2.80
C THR A 542 55.20 18.92 2.25
N CYS A 543 54.14 19.65 2.64
CA CYS A 543 54.19 21.11 2.67
C CYS A 543 53.71 21.66 4.03
N PRO A 544 54.63 22.05 4.94
CA PRO A 544 54.26 22.85 6.09
C PRO A 544 54.06 24.30 5.59
N ILE A 545 52.80 24.74 5.62
CA ILE A 545 52.35 26.12 5.44
C ILE A 545 52.33 26.58 3.96
N CYS A 546 51.17 26.45 3.30
CA CYS A 546 50.85 27.23 2.10
C CYS A 546 49.67 28.15 2.41
N VAL A 547 49.98 29.40 2.76
CA VAL A 547 49.12 30.54 2.42
C VAL A 547 49.23 30.67 0.90
N CYS A 548 48.13 30.63 0.17
CA CYS A 548 48.15 30.73 -1.30
C CYS A 548 47.70 32.15 -1.73
N PRO A 549 48.65 33.07 -1.99
CA PRO A 549 48.36 34.32 -2.67
C PRO A 549 48.99 34.31 -4.07
N THR A 550 48.52 33.44 -4.97
CA THR A 550 48.68 33.55 -6.44
C THR A 550 48.27 32.23 -7.09
N CYS A 551 47.03 32.14 -7.56
CA CYS A 551 46.66 31.26 -8.67
C CYS A 551 46.07 32.14 -9.77
N ASP A 552 46.92 32.96 -10.37
CA ASP A 552 46.70 33.47 -11.72
C ASP A 552 47.07 32.34 -12.70
N GLU A 553 46.25 32.19 -13.74
CA GLU A 553 46.40 31.28 -14.89
C GLU A 553 45.96 29.82 -14.66
N CYS A 554 44.64 29.61 -14.60
CA CYS A 554 44.04 28.36 -15.05
C CYS A 554 44.30 28.19 -16.57
N VAL A 555 44.99 27.10 -16.91
CA VAL A 555 45.16 26.63 -18.28
C VAL A 555 43.77 26.32 -18.86
N VAL A 556 43.47 26.96 -19.99
CA VAL A 556 42.28 26.70 -20.81
C VAL A 556 42.30 25.24 -21.23
N CYS A 557 41.33 24.45 -20.77
CA CYS A 557 41.07 23.12 -21.29
C CYS A 557 40.72 23.22 -22.78
N GLU A 558 41.42 22.43 -23.60
CA GLU A 558 40.99 22.16 -24.98
C GLU A 558 39.59 21.55 -24.96
N GLU A 559 38.77 22.02 -25.89
CA GLU A 559 37.36 21.76 -26.13
C GLU A 559 36.93 20.32 -25.80
N CYS A 560 36.04 20.17 -24.81
CA CYS A 560 35.20 18.98 -24.70
C CYS A 560 34.24 18.96 -25.89
N PRO A 561 34.02 17.81 -26.55
CA PRO A 561 32.99 17.71 -27.59
C PRO A 561 31.63 18.03 -26.98
N GLU A 562 30.95 19.04 -27.53
CA GLU A 562 29.56 19.35 -27.21
C GLU A 562 28.70 18.10 -27.48
N THR A 563 28.08 17.57 -26.43
CA THR A 563 26.99 16.60 -26.55
C THR A 563 25.78 17.34 -27.12
N THR A 564 25.45 17.07 -28.38
CA THR A 564 24.17 17.48 -28.96
C THR A 564 23.07 16.59 -28.38
N ASP A 565 22.46 17.03 -27.28
CA ASP A 565 21.20 16.44 -26.81
C ASP A 565 20.06 16.92 -27.72
N ASP A 566 19.70 16.07 -28.69
CA ASP A 566 18.62 16.31 -29.65
C ASP A 566 17.22 16.36 -28.98
N ASN A 567 17.11 16.03 -27.69
CA ASN A 567 15.84 16.01 -26.94
C ASN A 567 15.34 17.39 -26.49
N ASN A 568 16.18 18.44 -26.54
CA ASN A 568 15.78 19.79 -26.16
C ASN A 568 14.90 20.49 -27.22
N GLU A 569 14.97 20.09 -28.50
CA GLU A 569 14.15 20.73 -29.55
C GLU A 569 12.66 20.37 -29.42
N LEU A 570 12.34 19.16 -28.94
CA LEU A 570 10.96 18.67 -28.79
C LEU A 570 10.23 19.37 -27.64
N ILE A 571 10.88 19.47 -26.47
CA ILE A 571 10.34 20.13 -25.27
C ILE A 571 10.13 21.64 -25.52
N ILE A 572 11.07 22.27 -26.23
CA ILE A 572 10.97 23.69 -26.61
C ILE A 572 9.86 23.92 -27.65
N GLY A 573 9.63 22.96 -28.56
CA GLY A 573 8.51 22.98 -29.50
C GLY A 573 7.15 22.96 -28.80
N ALA A 574 6.99 22.10 -27.80
CA ALA A 574 5.76 21.99 -27.00
C ALA A 574 5.46 23.27 -26.20
N ILE A 575 6.48 23.86 -25.55
CA ILE A 575 6.33 25.13 -24.80
C ILE A 575 5.94 26.30 -25.72
N ALA A 576 6.48 26.34 -26.95
CA ALA A 576 6.15 27.37 -27.93
C ALA A 576 4.70 27.26 -28.45
N LEU A 577 4.17 26.04 -28.53
CA LEU A 577 2.78 25.77 -28.92
C LEU A 577 1.81 26.26 -27.83
N ILE A 578 2.09 25.91 -26.57
CA ILE A 578 1.29 26.27 -25.38
C ILE A 578 1.27 27.79 -25.15
N LEU A 579 2.39 28.48 -25.35
CA LEU A 579 2.45 29.95 -25.22
C LEU A 579 1.84 30.68 -26.42
N GLY A 580 1.68 30.02 -27.57
CA GLY A 580 1.01 30.55 -28.76
C GLY A 580 -0.51 30.52 -28.64
N SER A 581 -1.08 29.50 -27.99
CA SER A 581 -2.52 29.33 -27.82
C SER A 581 -3.12 30.24 -26.74
N ALA A 582 -2.37 30.58 -25.69
CA ALA A 582 -2.89 31.33 -24.55
C ALA A 582 -2.96 32.87 -24.72
N GLY A 583 -2.49 33.48 -25.82
CA GLY A 583 -2.47 34.95 -25.87
C GLY A 583 -1.97 35.66 -27.12
N GLY A 584 -2.69 35.52 -28.24
CA GLY A 584 -2.80 36.56 -29.26
C GLY A 584 -2.02 36.36 -30.56
N ALA A 585 -2.70 36.66 -31.67
CA ALA A 585 -2.25 36.61 -33.07
C ALA A 585 -0.75 36.90 -33.27
N GLY A 586 0.03 35.84 -33.51
CA GLY A 586 1.41 35.92 -33.99
C GLY A 586 1.43 36.41 -35.44
N ILE A 587 2.28 37.40 -35.75
CA ILE A 587 2.49 37.88 -37.12
C ILE A 587 3.76 37.20 -37.64
N MET A 588 3.63 36.35 -38.65
CA MET A 588 4.76 35.68 -39.30
C MET A 588 5.38 36.61 -40.35
N PHE A 589 6.62 37.07 -40.15
CA PHE A 589 7.36 37.81 -41.17
C PHE A 589 8.37 36.90 -41.87
N LYS A 590 8.28 36.81 -43.20
CA LYS A 590 9.28 36.15 -44.03
C LYS A 590 10.32 37.18 -44.47
N TYR A 591 11.51 37.17 -43.88
CA TYR A 591 12.63 38.03 -44.29
C TYR A 591 13.85 37.15 -44.60
N GLY A 592 13.97 36.71 -45.85
CA GLY A 592 14.98 35.72 -46.26
C GLY A 592 14.67 34.29 -45.78
N ASN A 593 15.69 33.41 -45.78
CA ASN A 593 15.57 32.00 -45.38
C ASN A 593 15.29 31.78 -43.88
N ASN A 594 15.16 32.83 -43.07
CA ASN A 594 14.94 32.71 -41.63
C ASN A 594 13.52 33.18 -41.28
N LYS A 595 12.74 32.31 -40.65
CA LYS A 595 11.41 32.63 -40.11
C LYS A 595 11.57 33.22 -38.71
N MET A 596 10.83 34.29 -38.41
CA MET A 596 10.80 34.91 -37.07
C MET A 596 9.38 34.87 -36.54
N PHE A 597 9.20 34.32 -35.33
CA PHE A 597 7.92 34.32 -34.63
C PHE A 597 7.98 35.32 -33.47
N THR A 598 7.01 36.23 -33.41
CA THR A 598 6.95 37.24 -32.36
C THR A 598 5.54 37.28 -31.78
N GLY A 599 5.38 36.86 -30.52
CA GLY A 599 4.15 37.11 -29.76
C GLY A 599 4.02 38.61 -29.51
N LYS A 600 2.87 39.20 -29.84
CA LYS A 600 2.69 40.66 -29.83
C LYS A 600 2.85 41.28 -28.42
N ASN A 601 2.68 40.46 -27.37
CA ASN A 601 2.69 40.89 -25.96
C ASN A 601 3.66 40.11 -25.05
N THR A 602 4.28 39.02 -25.50
CA THR A 602 5.01 38.11 -24.59
C THR A 602 6.44 38.55 -24.27
N GLY A 603 6.97 39.55 -24.99
CA GLY A 603 8.38 39.93 -24.82
C GLY A 603 9.35 38.81 -25.23
N VAL A 604 8.89 37.74 -25.89
CA VAL A 604 9.71 36.61 -26.37
C VAL A 604 9.76 36.61 -27.90
N LYS A 605 10.92 36.30 -28.47
CA LYS A 605 11.17 36.14 -29.90
C LYS A 605 11.88 34.84 -30.16
N PHE A 606 11.41 34.13 -31.19
CA PHE A 606 12.05 32.92 -31.69
C PHE A 606 12.71 33.23 -33.03
N TYR A 607 13.95 32.76 -33.20
CA TYR A 607 14.73 32.93 -34.41
C TYR A 607 15.38 31.62 -34.79
N ARG A 608 15.23 31.19 -36.05
CA ARG A 608 15.99 30.05 -36.58
C ARG A 608 17.33 30.53 -37.14
N GLY A 609 18.44 30.03 -36.57
CA GLY A 609 19.79 30.30 -37.02
C GLY A 609 20.06 29.83 -38.45
N GLN A 610 21.15 30.33 -39.06
CA GLN A 610 21.60 29.79 -40.36
C GLN A 610 22.04 28.32 -40.28
N ASP A 611 22.37 27.88 -39.07
CA ASP A 611 22.68 26.50 -38.68
C ASP A 611 21.42 25.63 -38.49
N GLY A 612 20.22 26.20 -38.60
CA GLY A 612 18.95 25.49 -38.40
C GLY A 612 18.47 25.44 -36.95
N THR A 613 19.29 25.86 -35.98
CA THR A 613 18.98 25.83 -34.54
C THR A 613 17.93 26.88 -34.18
N LEU A 614 16.98 26.52 -33.30
CA LEU A 614 16.00 27.47 -32.76
C LEU A 614 16.62 28.25 -31.59
N LYS A 615 16.68 29.58 -31.70
CA LYS A 615 17.19 30.48 -30.66
C LYS A 615 16.05 31.27 -30.05
N ILE A 616 15.92 31.21 -28.73
CA ILE A 616 14.95 31.97 -27.95
C ILE A 616 15.62 33.25 -27.46
N PHE A 617 14.93 34.37 -27.58
CA PHE A 617 15.33 35.61 -26.96
C PHE A 617 14.17 36.21 -26.21
N HIS A 618 14.42 36.78 -25.03
CA HIS A 618 13.40 37.51 -24.27
C HIS A 618 13.79 38.97 -24.06
N LYS A 619 12.79 39.78 -23.75
CA LYS A 619 12.86 41.23 -23.55
C LYS A 619 12.12 41.59 -22.29
N HIS A 620 12.81 42.30 -21.39
CA HIS A 620 12.23 42.81 -20.15
C HIS A 620 11.40 44.08 -20.39
N PRO A 621 10.37 44.34 -19.56
CA PRO A 621 9.65 45.61 -19.58
C PRO A 621 10.60 46.81 -19.39
N GLY A 622 10.49 47.82 -20.27
CA GLY A 622 11.29 49.04 -20.18
C GLY A 622 12.70 48.97 -20.80
N THR A 623 13.13 47.82 -21.33
CA THR A 623 14.40 47.72 -22.07
C THR A 623 14.20 47.92 -23.57
N VAL A 624 15.27 48.21 -24.31
CA VAL A 624 15.16 48.47 -25.76
C VAL A 624 15.41 47.21 -26.61
N GLY A 625 16.02 46.16 -26.05
CA GLY A 625 16.47 44.99 -26.81
C GLY A 625 16.14 43.63 -26.18
N TYR A 626 16.40 42.59 -26.98
CA TYR A 626 16.20 41.18 -26.64
C TYR A 626 17.54 40.51 -26.40
N HIS A 627 17.62 39.56 -25.47
CA HIS A 627 18.82 38.78 -25.18
C HIS A 627 18.49 37.31 -24.93
N ASN A 628 19.51 36.44 -24.98
CA ASN A 628 19.36 34.99 -24.75
C ASN A 628 19.02 34.74 -23.26
N PRO A 629 18.04 33.89 -22.93
CA PRO A 629 17.73 33.49 -21.54
C PRO A 629 18.92 32.99 -20.73
N GLU A 630 19.95 32.43 -21.37
CA GLU A 630 21.19 31.98 -20.72
C GLU A 630 22.05 33.14 -20.16
N ILE A 631 21.80 34.40 -20.57
CA ILE A 631 22.49 35.55 -20.00
C ILE A 631 21.94 35.82 -18.59
N SER A 632 22.75 35.42 -17.60
CA SER A 632 22.43 35.55 -16.17
C SER A 632 22.13 36.99 -15.75
N HIS A 633 20.92 37.20 -15.21
CA HIS A 633 20.52 38.50 -14.63
C HIS A 633 21.28 38.86 -13.34
N ARG A 634 22.03 37.91 -12.75
CA ARG A 634 22.87 38.15 -11.57
C ARG A 634 24.19 38.87 -11.89
N LYS A 635 24.52 39.03 -13.17
CA LYS A 635 25.73 39.75 -13.64
C LYS A 635 25.34 40.83 -14.66
N PRO A 636 24.75 41.96 -14.25
CA PRO A 636 24.31 43.03 -15.13
C PRO A 636 25.37 43.54 -16.14
N GLU A 637 26.66 43.40 -15.84
CA GLU A 637 27.79 43.71 -16.72
C GLU A 637 27.90 42.79 -17.94
N THR A 638 27.34 41.58 -17.91
CA THR A 638 27.32 40.66 -19.06
C THR A 638 26.17 40.97 -20.03
N HIS A 639 25.27 41.90 -19.67
CA HIS A 639 24.23 42.33 -20.59
C HIS A 639 24.81 43.09 -21.79
N PRO A 640 24.22 42.91 -22.99
CA PRO A 640 24.53 43.74 -24.13
C PRO A 640 24.39 45.23 -23.79
N LYS A 641 25.43 46.00 -24.12
CA LYS A 641 25.56 47.42 -23.76
C LYS A 641 24.30 48.21 -24.21
N GLY A 642 23.60 48.82 -23.25
CA GLY A 642 22.39 49.61 -23.50
C GLY A 642 21.05 48.87 -23.34
N MET A 643 21.05 47.62 -22.85
CA MET A 643 19.81 46.85 -22.64
C MET A 643 19.32 46.81 -21.18
N VAL A 644 20.16 47.11 -20.19
CA VAL A 644 19.75 47.30 -18.78
C VAL A 644 20.30 48.66 -18.34
N ASP A 645 19.47 49.54 -17.75
CA ASP A 645 19.95 50.80 -17.17
C ASP A 645 20.63 50.53 -15.82
N VAL A 646 21.82 49.92 -15.90
CA VAL A 646 22.68 49.61 -14.76
C VAL A 646 23.12 50.88 -14.01
N GLY A 647 23.01 52.05 -14.64
CA GLY A 647 23.49 53.30 -14.06
C GLY A 647 22.65 53.81 -12.89
N ASN A 648 21.37 53.44 -12.80
CA ASN A 648 20.44 54.07 -11.84
C ASN A 648 19.62 53.10 -10.97
N LYS A 649 19.48 51.82 -11.36
CA LYS A 649 18.57 50.89 -10.66
C LYS A 649 19.22 49.64 -10.08
N TYR A 650 20.51 49.43 -10.31
CA TYR A 650 21.24 48.32 -9.73
C TYR A 650 22.51 48.82 -9.05
N GLN A 651 22.77 48.37 -7.83
CA GLN A 651 24.00 48.66 -7.07
C GLN A 651 24.57 47.36 -6.52
N LYS A 652 25.85 47.35 -6.18
CA LYS A 652 26.44 46.20 -5.48
C LYS A 652 26.21 46.34 -3.98
N ASN A 653 25.72 45.29 -3.33
CA ASN A 653 25.60 45.20 -1.88
C ASN A 653 26.98 45.09 -1.21
N GLU A 654 27.02 45.00 0.12
CA GLU A 654 28.27 44.90 0.90
C GLU A 654 29.08 43.63 0.56
N GLN A 655 28.44 42.61 0.02
CA GLN A 655 29.03 41.34 -0.43
C GLN A 655 29.53 41.38 -1.88
N GLY A 656 29.32 42.48 -2.62
CA GLY A 656 29.75 42.64 -4.01
C GLY A 656 28.80 42.05 -5.06
N GLU A 657 27.60 41.65 -4.64
CA GLU A 657 26.53 41.11 -5.48
C GLU A 657 25.61 42.23 -5.96
N TRP A 658 25.07 42.13 -7.17
CA TRP A 658 24.18 43.15 -7.73
C TRP A 658 22.76 43.02 -7.18
N GLU A 659 22.27 44.07 -6.54
CA GLU A 659 20.90 44.21 -6.06
C GLU A 659 20.15 45.30 -6.83
N PHE A 660 18.84 45.09 -7.02
CA PHE A 660 17.95 46.11 -7.58
C PHE A 660 17.57 47.11 -6.47
N VAL A 661 17.89 48.39 -6.68
CA VAL A 661 17.61 49.50 -5.75
C VAL A 661 16.51 50.43 -6.29
N GLY A 662 15.71 49.93 -7.23
CA GLY A 662 14.75 50.71 -8.03
C GLY A 662 13.33 50.77 -7.50
#